data_AF-A0A445K1V7-F1
#
_entry.id   AF-A0A445K1V7-F1
#
_cell.length_a   1.000
_cell.length_b   1.000
_cell.length_c   1.000
_cell.angle_alpha   90.00
_cell.angle_beta   90.00
_cell.angle_gamma   90.00
#
_symmetry.space_group_name_H-M   'P 1'
#
loop_
_entity.id
_entity.type
_entity.pdbx_description
1 polymer ?
#
loop_
_entity_poly.entity_id
_entity_poly.type
_entity_poly.pdbx_seq_one_letter_code
_entity_poly.pdbx_strand_id
1 'polypeptide(L)'
;MPLGQDFMRPMTRVQQNHLHLEERFWVGLEKKRMEFEKRKAATLASLSSTESDKSPKGSLDAAIVPLLNTLNQNPSYFTTSSCSGRISILAQPLSLSDSPNPKKKARGGTWLFVSHDPADPDSVLSLLFPSESTPSPFAPSELVFRFEPLIIALECRDLSSAHSLVSLAISCGFRESGITNAKKRFIIAIRCSIRMEVPLGDTRNVMVTPHYVRYLVQVANDKMEANRKRTQRFFQVLLSNGSVLADNSNHLSGTNEVCDHLELEGESQLENGNVGTSSGTVGSPGCGLSIGHFEIVGEPVEKLYRWGHSACGLGDADHKKVIVFGGFGGMGRHARRNDLLLLDPYSGNLDMVSTVGCASPSPRLGHTASLVGNRMFVIGGRTGPDKILSDVWILDTTKNSWNLLQCGDSGFPPRHRHAAAVMGSNIYVFGGLDNDIIFSSFYVFDTNNLHWKEIPVSGYWPCARHSHAMVASDSQIFMFGGYNGGKALGDLHSFDVQKGQWTKERTAGRNPHARFSHSIFLYKNYLGVLGGCPVRQHCQELALLDLKLRLWKHVTLNSVGKDLFVRSTANVVGDDLAIVGGGASCYAFGTKFSEPAKVSLLHLMHSHDEPVKTQRKRTSNQNEGTNRNNIENSCGPQLEHAPNISEDESSHSDDNIPCLNDQSQMIALHYVLQLEKKYAKLGKDILKKFGWLDLGRKAYSDEGGVHIGFPVHQEFFAVFHERNHNLGDAFDRQNEGLFSKPLKRDKFLLNELSCSEALILLHEYGAIVLGDKVVEERKAAKSPLKVMTEAITSLIEHKGLPARLLEELPTRWDQLGDIVLLPSTSFKDSMWDSIAEELWSIVAKSLKAHRLARQGPVAATGTRDSTLQILVGDNGWVNHRENGILYSFDATKCMFSWGNLSEKIRMARLDCKDEVVVDLFAGIGYFVLPFLVRAQAKLVYACEWNPHAVEALQHNLEANSVADRCIILEGDNRITAPKSVADRVCLGLIPSSELSWVTAVRALRREGGILHVHGNTRDSEESQWIDHVSKSIYDIARSEGYTWEVSIEHVERVKWYAPHIRHVVADVRCRQIQI
;
A
#
# COMPACT_ATOMS: atom_id res chain seq x y z
N MET A 1 -42.67 14.29 67.76
CA MET A 1 -42.50 15.75 67.96
C MET A 1 -42.35 16.41 66.59
N PRO A 2 -42.68 17.70 66.42
CA PRO A 2 -43.12 18.24 65.14
C PRO A 2 -42.02 18.86 64.27
N LEU A 3 -42.40 19.16 63.02
CA LEU A 3 -41.80 20.22 62.19
C LEU A 3 -41.87 21.58 62.93
N GLY A 4 -41.09 22.62 62.64
CA GLY A 4 -40.12 22.82 61.56
C GLY A 4 -40.23 24.27 61.05
N GLN A 5 -39.11 24.98 60.91
CA GLN A 5 -39.04 26.31 60.31
C GLN A 5 -37.71 26.47 59.57
N ASP A 6 -37.78 26.48 58.23
CA ASP A 6 -36.61 26.71 57.38
C ASP A 6 -36.26 28.20 57.28
N PHE A 7 -35.00 28.54 57.50
CA PHE A 7 -34.43 29.84 57.16
C PHE A 7 -33.78 29.78 55.78
N MET A 8 -34.37 30.44 54.78
CA MET A 8 -33.68 30.71 53.52
C MET A 8 -32.43 31.57 53.79
N ARG A 9 -31.24 31.02 53.53
CA ARG A 9 -30.01 31.81 53.42
C ARG A 9 -29.88 32.37 52.00
N PRO A 10 -29.47 33.64 51.82
CA PRO A 10 -29.25 34.19 50.49
C PRO A 10 -28.07 33.48 49.79
N MET A 11 -28.21 33.24 48.49
CA MET A 11 -27.14 32.65 47.68
C MET A 11 -25.87 33.51 47.71
N THR A 12 -24.72 32.85 47.75
CA THR A 12 -23.42 33.53 47.73
C THR A 12 -23.10 34.09 46.33
N ARG A 13 -22.29 35.16 46.29
CA ARG A 13 -21.84 35.82 45.06
C ARG A 13 -21.11 34.86 44.09
N VAL A 14 -20.56 33.76 44.60
CA VAL A 14 -19.92 32.70 43.80
C VAL A 14 -20.96 31.85 43.06
N GLN A 15 -22.06 31.47 43.72
CA GLN A 15 -23.15 30.69 43.10
C GLN A 15 -23.85 31.50 42.00
N GLN A 16 -24.08 32.80 42.22
CA GLN A 16 -24.61 33.71 41.20
C GLN A 16 -23.69 33.79 39.97
N ASN A 17 -22.36 33.89 40.16
CA ASN A 17 -21.40 33.88 39.06
C ASN A 17 -21.39 32.55 38.29
N HIS A 18 -21.58 31.41 38.96
CA HIS A 18 -21.62 30.09 38.31
C HIS A 18 -22.87 29.95 37.42
N LEU A 19 -24.04 30.29 37.96
CA LEU A 19 -25.31 30.32 37.21
C LEU A 19 -25.21 31.24 35.98
N HIS A 20 -24.63 32.43 36.13
CA HIS A 20 -24.51 33.40 35.03
C HIS A 20 -23.43 33.00 33.99
N LEU A 21 -22.48 32.13 34.34
CA LEU A 21 -21.56 31.49 33.39
C LEU A 21 -22.24 30.36 32.61
N GLU A 22 -23.02 29.51 33.28
CA GLU A 22 -23.83 28.46 32.65
C GLU A 22 -24.88 29.06 31.70
N GLU A 23 -25.60 30.10 32.13
CA GLU A 23 -26.58 30.83 31.33
C GLU A 23 -25.95 31.40 30.04
N ARG A 24 -24.76 32.02 30.15
CA ARG A 24 -23.99 32.50 28.98
C ARG A 24 -23.49 31.35 28.10
N PHE A 25 -23.16 30.20 28.67
CA PHE A 25 -22.75 29.01 27.92
C PHE A 25 -23.93 28.43 27.12
N TRP A 26 -25.11 28.28 27.74
CA TRP A 26 -26.34 27.81 27.09
C TRP A 26 -26.81 28.76 25.98
N VAL A 27 -26.86 30.07 26.22
CA VAL A 27 -27.15 31.08 25.18
C VAL A 27 -26.11 31.02 24.04
N GLY A 28 -24.85 30.74 24.37
CA GLY A 28 -23.77 30.54 23.40
C GLY A 28 -23.87 29.26 22.57
N LEU A 29 -24.48 28.18 23.09
CA LEU A 29 -24.84 26.97 22.35
C LEU A 29 -26.06 27.21 21.46
N GLU A 30 -27.11 27.80 22.03
CA GLU A 30 -28.40 28.01 21.36
C GLU A 30 -28.24 28.87 20.10
N LYS A 31 -27.47 29.97 20.21
CA LYS A 31 -27.13 30.82 19.06
C LYS A 31 -26.39 30.05 17.95
N LYS A 32 -25.48 29.13 18.30
CA LYS A 32 -24.79 28.28 17.31
C LYS A 32 -25.75 27.29 16.64
N ARG A 33 -26.75 26.78 17.36
CA ARG A 33 -27.78 25.87 16.83
C ARG A 33 -28.64 26.59 15.78
N MET A 34 -29.20 27.75 16.14
CA MET A 34 -29.97 28.60 15.22
C MET A 34 -29.15 29.04 13.99
N GLU A 35 -27.87 29.39 14.19
CA GLU A 35 -26.97 29.73 13.08
C GLU A 35 -26.70 28.54 12.13
N PHE A 36 -26.66 27.30 12.62
CA PHE A 36 -26.54 26.10 11.79
C PHE A 36 -27.84 25.80 11.04
N GLU A 37 -28.98 25.80 11.74
CA GLU A 37 -30.32 25.55 11.16
C GLU A 37 -30.60 26.54 10.02
N LYS A 38 -30.30 27.83 10.21
CA LYS A 38 -30.42 28.87 9.17
C LYS A 38 -29.55 28.60 7.94
N ARG A 39 -28.34 28.03 8.11
CA ARG A 39 -27.47 27.65 6.98
C ARG A 39 -27.95 26.39 6.28
N LYS A 40 -28.45 25.40 7.02
CA LYS A 40 -29.09 24.21 6.45
C LYS A 40 -30.27 24.61 5.57
N ALA A 41 -31.22 25.38 6.11
CA ALA A 41 -32.39 25.86 5.38
C ALA A 41 -32.00 26.61 4.09
N ALA A 42 -31.05 27.55 4.16
CA ALA A 42 -30.58 28.30 2.99
C ALA A 42 -29.88 27.42 1.93
N THR A 43 -29.17 26.36 2.35
CA THR A 43 -28.50 25.43 1.42
C THR A 43 -29.50 24.48 0.76
N LEU A 44 -30.47 23.95 1.51
CA LEU A 44 -31.53 23.11 0.95
C LEU A 44 -32.42 23.89 -0.02
N ALA A 45 -32.79 25.13 0.30
CA ALA A 45 -33.53 26.01 -0.61
C ALA A 45 -32.76 26.29 -1.91
N SER A 46 -31.42 26.34 -1.87
CA SER A 46 -30.56 26.47 -3.05
C SER A 46 -30.41 25.17 -3.85
N LEU A 47 -30.71 24.00 -3.25
CA LEU A 47 -30.72 22.70 -3.93
C LEU A 47 -32.09 22.39 -4.56
N SER A 48 -33.16 23.02 -4.08
CA SER A 48 -34.52 22.93 -4.64
C SER A 48 -34.88 24.09 -5.61
N SER A 49 -33.96 25.01 -5.89
CA SER A 49 -34.19 26.13 -6.81
C SER A 49 -33.93 25.73 -8.27
N THR A 50 -34.63 26.35 -9.22
CA THR A 50 -34.41 26.19 -10.67
C THR A 50 -33.16 26.93 -11.19
N GLU A 51 -32.21 27.28 -10.32
CA GLU A 51 -30.91 27.81 -10.72
C GLU A 51 -30.00 26.67 -11.19
N SER A 52 -29.27 26.87 -12.29
CA SER A 52 -28.28 25.91 -12.77
C SER A 52 -27.20 25.66 -11.71
N ASP A 53 -26.82 24.38 -11.51
CA ASP A 53 -25.73 24.02 -10.60
C ASP A 53 -24.42 24.67 -11.04
N LYS A 54 -23.56 24.97 -10.06
CA LYS A 54 -22.23 25.57 -10.25
C LYS A 54 -21.16 24.52 -10.55
N SER A 55 -21.52 23.23 -10.60
CA SER A 55 -20.70 22.23 -11.27
C SER A 55 -20.66 22.48 -12.79
N PRO A 56 -19.59 22.09 -13.50
CA PRO A 56 -19.54 22.18 -14.97
C PRO A 56 -20.64 21.38 -15.71
N LYS A 57 -21.40 20.54 -14.99
CA LYS A 57 -22.49 19.71 -15.51
C LYS A 57 -23.87 20.39 -15.43
N GLY A 58 -23.98 21.51 -14.70
CA GLY A 58 -25.23 22.24 -14.50
C GLY A 58 -26.34 21.50 -13.73
N SER A 59 -26.09 20.26 -13.28
CA SER A 59 -27.06 19.36 -12.67
C SER A 59 -26.42 18.37 -11.68
N LEU A 60 -27.20 17.92 -10.69
CA LEU A 60 -26.78 16.88 -9.74
C LEU A 60 -26.63 15.50 -10.42
N ASP A 61 -25.72 14.68 -9.89
CA ASP A 61 -25.53 13.31 -10.35
C ASP A 61 -26.68 12.39 -9.90
N ALA A 62 -27.58 12.04 -10.82
CA ALA A 62 -28.79 11.24 -10.56
C ALA A 62 -28.53 9.98 -9.71
N ALA A 63 -27.44 9.26 -9.98
CA ALA A 63 -27.03 8.04 -9.27
C ALA A 63 -26.76 8.22 -7.77
N ILE A 64 -26.62 9.46 -7.26
CA ILE A 64 -26.43 9.74 -5.82
C ILE A 64 -27.54 10.60 -5.21
N VAL A 65 -28.53 11.07 -5.98
CA VAL A 65 -29.64 11.90 -5.46
C VAL A 65 -30.37 11.25 -4.26
N PRO A 66 -30.69 9.94 -4.24
CA PRO A 66 -31.30 9.31 -3.06
C PRO A 66 -30.42 9.42 -1.80
N LEU A 67 -29.11 9.19 -1.93
CA LEU A 67 -28.16 9.33 -0.82
C LEU A 67 -28.04 10.78 -0.33
N LEU A 68 -27.97 11.74 -1.24
CA LEU A 68 -27.94 13.17 -0.89
C LEU A 68 -29.23 13.57 -0.16
N ASN A 69 -30.39 13.07 -0.58
CA ASN A 69 -31.67 13.34 0.08
C ASN A 69 -31.71 12.80 1.51
N THR A 70 -31.33 11.54 1.74
CA THR A 70 -31.28 10.96 3.10
C THR A 70 -30.25 11.67 4.00
N LEU A 71 -29.08 12.04 3.46
CA LEU A 71 -28.09 12.85 4.19
C LEU A 71 -28.63 14.23 4.56
N ASN A 72 -29.45 14.84 3.69
CA ASN A 72 -30.04 16.16 3.91
C ASN A 72 -31.28 16.14 4.82
N GLN A 73 -31.98 15.01 4.95
CA GLN A 73 -33.09 14.85 5.89
C GLN A 73 -32.61 14.89 7.35
N ASN A 74 -31.46 14.30 7.67
CA ASN A 74 -30.97 14.20 9.05
C ASN A 74 -30.79 15.58 9.73
N PRO A 75 -31.34 15.84 10.94
CA PRO A 75 -31.30 17.15 11.58
C PRO A 75 -29.89 17.64 11.97
N SER A 76 -28.89 16.76 12.00
CA SER A 76 -27.55 17.06 12.53
C SER A 76 -26.49 17.37 11.47
N TYR A 77 -26.82 17.27 10.17
CA TYR A 77 -25.91 17.60 9.06
C TYR A 77 -26.67 17.94 7.76
N PHE A 78 -25.95 18.46 6.76
CA PHE A 78 -26.43 18.67 5.39
C PHE A 78 -25.27 18.71 4.37
N THR A 79 -25.55 18.40 3.11
CA THR A 79 -24.56 18.39 2.01
C THR A 79 -24.27 19.80 1.51
N THR A 80 -23.01 20.11 1.26
CA THR A 80 -22.53 21.42 0.77
C THR A 80 -21.92 21.35 -0.64
N SER A 81 -21.42 20.18 -1.06
CA SER A 81 -21.11 19.85 -2.45
C SER A 81 -20.98 18.33 -2.62
N SER A 82 -21.11 17.83 -3.85
CA SER A 82 -20.97 16.40 -4.15
C SER A 82 -20.54 16.13 -5.59
N CYS A 83 -20.05 14.92 -5.85
CA CYS A 83 -19.86 14.34 -7.17
C CYS A 83 -19.93 12.81 -7.03
N SER A 84 -20.64 12.11 -7.92
CA SER A 84 -20.78 10.65 -7.92
C SER A 84 -19.46 9.90 -8.07
N GLY A 85 -18.47 10.57 -8.65
CA GLY A 85 -17.29 9.97 -9.28
C GLY A 85 -17.43 10.02 -10.81
N ARG A 86 -16.29 10.09 -11.50
CA ARG A 86 -16.21 10.35 -12.94
C ARG A 86 -14.94 9.76 -13.58
N ILE A 87 -15.03 9.47 -14.87
CA ILE A 87 -13.91 9.24 -15.78
C ILE A 87 -13.70 10.53 -16.56
N SER A 88 -12.46 10.97 -16.79
CA SER A 88 -12.18 12.15 -17.60
C SER A 88 -10.84 12.09 -18.32
N ILE A 89 -10.72 12.88 -19.39
CA ILE A 89 -9.44 13.20 -20.04
C ILE A 89 -9.22 14.71 -19.90
N LEU A 90 -8.14 15.07 -19.23
CA LEU A 90 -7.76 16.45 -18.93
C LEU A 90 -6.59 16.87 -19.83
N ALA A 91 -6.77 17.94 -20.60
CA ALA A 91 -5.68 18.61 -21.31
C ALA A 91 -5.10 19.71 -20.42
N GLN A 92 -3.84 19.56 -20.01
CA GLN A 92 -3.11 20.51 -19.15
C GLN A 92 -2.08 21.28 -19.99
N PRO A 93 -2.02 22.64 -19.94
CA PRO A 93 -1.05 23.40 -20.72
C PRO A 93 0.39 23.04 -20.34
N LEU A 94 1.23 22.67 -21.33
CA LEU A 94 2.62 22.32 -21.09
C LEU A 94 3.40 23.49 -20.48
N SER A 95 4.13 23.22 -19.40
CA SER A 95 4.89 24.23 -18.65
C SER A 95 6.25 24.52 -19.29
N LEU A 96 6.25 25.19 -20.44
CA LEU A 96 7.45 25.76 -21.06
C LEU A 96 7.97 26.94 -20.22
N SER A 97 8.83 26.65 -19.24
CA SER A 97 9.61 27.66 -18.51
C SER A 97 10.83 27.06 -17.79
N ASP A 98 12.02 27.24 -18.35
CA ASP A 98 13.31 26.95 -17.71
C ASP A 98 13.64 28.02 -16.64
N SER A 99 12.76 28.15 -15.64
CA SER A 99 12.90 29.10 -14.54
C SER A 99 12.92 28.35 -13.19
N PRO A 100 13.91 28.60 -12.31
CA PRO A 100 14.19 27.75 -11.15
C PRO A 100 13.25 28.02 -9.96
N ASN A 101 11.93 27.83 -10.13
CA ASN A 101 10.93 28.02 -9.07
C ASN A 101 9.62 27.21 -9.29
N PRO A 102 9.60 25.90 -8.98
CA PRO A 102 8.47 25.00 -9.29
C PRO A 102 7.28 25.11 -8.30
N LYS A 103 6.75 26.33 -8.06
CA LYS A 103 5.62 26.57 -7.14
C LYS A 103 4.57 27.58 -7.70
N LYS A 104 4.05 27.32 -8.90
CA LYS A 104 2.75 27.89 -9.35
C LYS A 104 1.67 26.80 -9.25
N LYS A 105 0.47 27.17 -8.79
CA LYS A 105 -0.70 26.27 -8.79
C LYS A 105 -1.04 25.91 -10.24
N ALA A 106 -1.57 24.71 -10.47
CA ALA A 106 -2.07 24.29 -11.77
C ALA A 106 -2.99 25.37 -12.38
N ARG A 107 -2.59 25.90 -13.55
CA ARG A 107 -3.49 26.65 -14.43
C ARG A 107 -4.58 25.67 -14.88
N GLY A 108 -5.82 26.13 -15.00
CA GLY A 108 -6.95 25.25 -15.29
C GLY A 108 -6.76 24.50 -16.61
N GLY A 109 -6.73 23.17 -16.55
CA GLY A 109 -6.78 22.32 -17.73
C GLY A 109 -8.21 22.15 -18.24
N THR A 110 -8.37 22.00 -19.55
CA THR A 110 -9.67 21.80 -20.20
C THR A 110 -10.03 20.32 -20.21
N TRP A 111 -11.29 19.98 -19.92
CA TRP A 111 -11.78 18.62 -20.04
C TRP A 111 -12.07 18.34 -21.52
N LEU A 112 -11.38 17.37 -22.12
CA LEU A 112 -11.73 16.87 -23.46
C LEU A 112 -12.84 15.82 -23.37
N PHE A 113 -12.76 14.95 -22.36
CA PHE A 113 -13.77 13.94 -22.07
C PHE A 113 -14.18 14.00 -20.60
N VAL A 114 -15.46 13.78 -20.32
CA VAL A 114 -15.94 13.41 -18.98
C VAL A 114 -17.16 12.49 -19.10
N SER A 115 -17.24 11.50 -18.22
CA SER A 115 -18.46 10.73 -17.95
C SER A 115 -18.61 10.45 -16.45
N HIS A 116 -19.84 10.53 -15.94
CA HIS A 116 -20.22 10.11 -14.59
C HIS A 116 -20.82 8.69 -14.57
N ASP A 117 -20.93 8.10 -15.77
CA ASP A 117 -21.36 6.73 -16.06
C ASP A 117 -20.22 5.95 -16.74
N PRO A 118 -20.29 4.61 -16.83
CA PRO A 118 -19.25 3.82 -17.49
C PRO A 118 -18.95 4.38 -18.89
N ALA A 119 -17.69 4.69 -19.13
CA ALA A 119 -17.26 5.30 -20.39
C ALA A 119 -17.23 4.23 -21.49
N ASP A 120 -17.79 4.56 -22.65
CA ASP A 120 -17.64 3.76 -23.86
C ASP A 120 -16.19 3.88 -24.37
N PRO A 121 -15.47 2.75 -24.58
CA PRO A 121 -14.12 2.77 -25.13
C PRO A 121 -14.03 3.43 -26.51
N ASP A 122 -15.03 3.31 -27.37
CA ASP A 122 -14.94 3.75 -28.76
C ASP A 122 -15.24 5.26 -28.92
N SER A 123 -16.11 5.82 -28.08
CA SER A 123 -16.26 7.27 -27.86
C SER A 123 -14.97 7.91 -27.32
N VAL A 124 -14.21 7.20 -26.46
CA VAL A 124 -12.91 7.68 -25.97
C VAL A 124 -11.83 7.60 -27.06
N LEU A 125 -11.86 6.55 -27.89
CA LEU A 125 -10.90 6.39 -28.98
C LEU A 125 -11.11 7.37 -30.13
N SER A 126 -12.35 7.60 -30.57
CA SER A 126 -12.64 8.57 -31.63
C SER A 126 -12.22 10.00 -31.28
N LEU A 127 -12.22 10.33 -29.99
CA LEU A 127 -11.70 11.60 -29.45
C LEU A 127 -10.17 11.69 -29.41
N LEU A 128 -9.46 10.58 -29.18
CA LEU A 128 -7.99 10.54 -29.07
C LEU A 128 -7.28 10.22 -30.40
N PHE A 129 -7.96 9.54 -31.32
CA PHE A 129 -7.45 9.10 -32.62
C PHE A 129 -8.45 9.45 -33.74
N PRO A 130 -8.70 10.75 -34.00
CA PRO A 130 -9.63 11.17 -35.04
C PRO A 130 -9.15 10.77 -36.44
N SER A 131 -10.10 10.41 -37.31
CA SER A 131 -9.83 9.94 -38.68
C SER A 131 -9.22 10.99 -39.61
N GLU A 132 -9.39 12.28 -39.29
CA GLU A 132 -8.92 13.42 -40.09
C GLU A 132 -8.08 14.37 -39.24
N SER A 133 -6.88 14.69 -39.72
CA SER A 133 -5.92 15.55 -39.02
C SER A 133 -6.27 17.03 -39.18
N THR A 134 -7.25 17.52 -38.42
CA THR A 134 -7.53 18.96 -38.33
C THR A 134 -6.43 19.68 -37.54
N PRO A 135 -5.77 20.72 -38.09
CA PRO A 135 -4.70 21.42 -37.40
C PRO A 135 -5.26 22.30 -36.27
N SER A 136 -5.16 21.81 -35.03
CA SER A 136 -5.56 22.54 -33.83
C SER A 136 -4.77 23.85 -33.68
N PRO A 137 -5.43 25.03 -33.56
CA PRO A 137 -4.75 26.31 -33.36
C PRO A 137 -4.07 26.47 -31.98
N PHE A 138 -4.23 25.51 -31.08
CA PHE A 138 -3.85 25.63 -29.68
C PHE A 138 -2.44 25.10 -29.38
N ALA A 139 -1.83 25.64 -28.32
CA ALA A 139 -0.54 25.18 -27.81
C ALA A 139 -0.64 23.71 -27.34
N PRO A 140 0.42 22.89 -27.53
CA PRO A 140 0.41 21.50 -27.10
C PRO A 140 0.17 21.40 -25.59
N SER A 141 -0.70 20.47 -25.20
CA SER A 141 -1.15 20.28 -23.83
C SER A 141 -1.06 18.80 -23.46
N GLU A 142 -0.52 18.51 -22.29
CA GLU A 142 -0.39 17.15 -21.75
C GLU A 142 -1.78 16.53 -21.55
N LEU A 143 -1.98 15.31 -22.05
CA LEU A 143 -3.22 14.56 -21.95
C LEU A 143 -3.14 13.57 -20.80
N VAL A 144 -4.05 13.70 -19.83
CA VAL A 144 -4.09 12.82 -18.65
C VAL A 144 -5.45 12.17 -18.50
N PHE A 145 -5.49 10.84 -18.60
CA PHE A 145 -6.67 10.03 -18.35
C PHE A 145 -6.83 9.81 -16.84
N ARG A 146 -8.03 10.08 -16.30
CA ARG A 146 -8.30 10.06 -14.86
C ARG A 146 -9.58 9.28 -14.54
N PHE A 147 -9.56 8.60 -13.40
CA PHE A 147 -10.77 8.19 -12.68
C PHE A 147 -10.75 8.80 -11.28
N GLU A 148 -11.80 9.53 -10.94
CA GLU A 148 -11.98 10.19 -9.65
C GLU A 148 -13.24 9.62 -8.97
N PRO A 149 -13.17 9.07 -7.76
CA PRO A 149 -14.30 8.42 -7.09
C PRO A 149 -15.25 9.41 -6.42
N LEU A 150 -16.29 8.89 -5.76
CA LEU A 150 -17.26 9.66 -4.97
C LEU A 150 -16.56 10.63 -4.02
N ILE A 151 -17.04 11.88 -4.02
CA ILE A 151 -16.75 12.86 -2.96
C ILE A 151 -18.03 13.58 -2.56
N ILE A 152 -18.29 13.67 -1.25
CA ILE A 152 -19.39 14.48 -0.68
C ILE A 152 -18.81 15.33 0.46
N ALA A 153 -19.03 16.64 0.42
CA ALA A 153 -18.70 17.54 1.53
C ALA A 153 -19.97 17.88 2.32
N LEU A 154 -19.95 17.71 3.65
CA LEU A 154 -21.09 18.02 4.52
C LEU A 154 -20.71 19.01 5.63
N GLU A 155 -21.65 19.87 6.02
CA GLU A 155 -21.57 20.64 7.25
C GLU A 155 -22.40 19.95 8.34
N CYS A 156 -21.77 19.67 9.48
CA CYS A 156 -22.38 19.06 10.65
C CYS A 156 -22.64 20.12 11.73
N ARG A 157 -23.69 19.91 12.53
CA ARG A 157 -24.09 20.77 13.66
C ARG A 157 -23.03 20.81 14.75
N ASP A 158 -22.45 19.65 15.06
CA ASP A 158 -21.55 19.43 16.18
C ASP A 158 -20.49 18.35 15.87
N LEU A 159 -19.47 18.28 16.72
CA LEU A 159 -18.32 17.39 16.57
C LEU A 159 -18.69 15.90 16.73
N SER A 160 -19.70 15.58 17.56
CA SER A 160 -20.16 14.20 17.77
C SER A 160 -20.83 13.63 16.52
N SER A 161 -21.69 14.44 15.89
CA SER A 161 -22.34 14.15 14.61
C SER A 161 -21.31 13.98 13.49
N ALA A 162 -20.28 14.84 13.46
CA ALA A 162 -19.18 14.74 12.51
C ALA A 162 -18.37 13.43 12.67
N HIS A 163 -17.98 13.06 13.90
CA HIS A 163 -17.29 11.79 14.15
C HIS A 163 -18.15 10.57 13.82
N SER A 164 -19.43 10.60 14.18
CA SER A 164 -20.36 9.50 13.93
C SER A 164 -20.53 9.23 12.43
N LEU A 165 -20.76 10.28 11.63
CA LEU A 165 -20.93 10.17 10.19
C LEU A 165 -19.63 9.81 9.46
N VAL A 166 -18.48 10.32 9.91
CA VAL A 166 -17.16 9.92 9.39
C VAL A 166 -16.87 8.44 9.69
N SER A 167 -17.17 7.95 10.90
CA SER A 167 -17.00 6.55 11.27
C SER A 167 -17.88 5.63 10.40
N LEU A 168 -19.13 6.02 10.16
CA LEU A 168 -20.08 5.32 9.29
C LEU A 168 -19.60 5.26 7.83
N ALA A 169 -19.05 6.37 7.33
CA ALA A 169 -18.47 6.42 5.99
C ALA A 169 -17.23 5.50 5.88
N ILE A 170 -16.37 5.49 6.90
CA ILE A 170 -15.16 4.66 6.94
C ILE A 170 -15.51 3.16 6.97
N SER A 171 -16.50 2.73 7.77
CA SER A 171 -16.94 1.33 7.83
C SER A 171 -17.56 0.84 6.52
N CYS A 172 -18.18 1.74 5.75
CA CYS A 172 -18.69 1.48 4.40
C CYS A 172 -17.61 1.55 3.29
N GLY A 173 -16.36 1.87 3.64
CA GLY A 173 -15.20 1.84 2.74
C GLY A 173 -14.69 3.20 2.28
N PHE A 174 -15.27 4.31 2.72
CA PHE A 174 -14.78 5.67 2.45
C PHE A 174 -13.64 6.05 3.41
N ARG A 175 -12.51 5.37 3.25
CA ARG A 175 -11.37 5.40 4.20
C ARG A 175 -10.55 6.70 4.21
N GLU A 176 -10.73 7.58 3.23
CA GLU A 176 -10.11 8.92 3.23
C GLU A 176 -10.99 9.98 3.90
N SER A 177 -12.16 9.59 4.41
CA SER A 177 -13.13 10.50 5.02
C SER A 177 -12.60 11.13 6.31
N GLY A 178 -12.97 12.38 6.57
CA GLY A 178 -12.50 13.07 7.77
C GLY A 178 -13.01 14.50 7.89
N ILE A 179 -12.76 15.09 9.06
CA ILE A 179 -13.14 16.46 9.40
C ILE A 179 -12.13 17.42 8.77
N THR A 180 -12.56 18.20 7.76
CA THR A 180 -11.73 19.15 7.02
C THR A 180 -11.72 20.55 7.65
N ASN A 181 -12.69 20.86 8.51
CA ASN A 181 -12.70 22.06 9.36
C ASN A 181 -13.43 21.76 10.68
N ALA A 182 -12.88 22.24 11.80
CA ALA A 182 -13.49 22.15 13.13
C ALA A 182 -13.46 23.47 13.91
N LYS A 183 -12.91 24.57 13.35
CA LYS A 183 -12.63 25.81 14.10
C LYS A 183 -13.76 26.85 14.10
N LYS A 184 -14.69 26.76 13.14
CA LYS A 184 -15.86 27.65 13.04
C LYS A 184 -17.13 26.94 12.55
N ARG A 185 -16.97 25.86 11.80
CA ARG A 185 -18.02 24.96 11.31
C ARG A 185 -17.41 23.57 11.23
N PHE A 186 -18.17 22.53 11.55
CA PHE A 186 -17.72 21.14 11.44
C PHE A 186 -17.96 20.65 10.02
N ILE A 187 -16.98 20.84 9.13
CA ILE A 187 -17.07 20.38 7.75
C ILE A 187 -16.37 19.03 7.66
N ILE A 188 -17.04 18.03 7.08
CA ILE A 188 -16.45 16.73 6.77
C ILE A 188 -16.40 16.53 5.26
N ALA A 189 -15.46 15.70 4.80
CA ALA A 189 -15.48 15.14 3.45
C ALA A 189 -15.61 13.62 3.56
N ILE A 190 -16.53 13.04 2.78
CA ILE A 190 -16.69 11.61 2.54
C ILE A 190 -16.01 11.29 1.20
N ARG A 191 -15.03 10.37 1.20
CA ARG A 191 -14.20 10.06 0.01
C ARG A 191 -13.36 8.77 0.18
N CYS A 192 -12.85 8.23 -0.93
CA CYS A 192 -12.01 7.03 -0.94
C CYS A 192 -10.82 7.13 -1.91
N SER A 193 -9.90 6.15 -1.80
CA SER A 193 -8.57 6.15 -2.44
C SER A 193 -8.50 5.45 -3.81
N ILE A 194 -9.60 4.91 -4.34
CA ILE A 194 -9.65 4.10 -5.57
C ILE A 194 -9.53 4.92 -6.87
N ARG A 195 -8.56 5.82 -6.93
CA ARG A 195 -8.32 6.74 -8.04
C ARG A 195 -7.61 6.06 -9.22
N MET A 196 -7.51 6.76 -10.34
CA MET A 196 -6.58 6.46 -11.43
C MET A 196 -6.14 7.76 -12.10
N GLU A 197 -4.89 7.82 -12.52
CA GLU A 197 -4.30 8.94 -13.23
C GLU A 197 -3.16 8.39 -14.10
N VAL A 198 -3.26 8.57 -15.43
CA VAL A 198 -2.34 7.99 -16.42
C VAL A 198 -2.10 9.01 -17.54
N PRO A 199 -0.85 9.43 -17.80
CA PRO A 199 -0.53 10.28 -18.96
C PRO A 199 -0.68 9.49 -20.26
N LEU A 200 -1.23 10.13 -21.29
CA LEU A 200 -1.45 9.56 -22.62
C LEU A 200 -0.47 10.10 -23.68
N GLY A 201 0.26 11.17 -23.37
CA GLY A 201 1.04 11.96 -24.33
C GLY A 201 0.57 13.43 -24.31
N ASP A 202 0.52 14.08 -25.47
CA ASP A 202 0.02 15.45 -25.63
C ASP A 202 -1.03 15.56 -26.77
N THR A 203 -1.65 16.73 -26.92
CA THR A 203 -2.67 17.02 -27.94
C THR A 203 -2.22 16.94 -29.40
N ARG A 204 -0.93 16.68 -29.67
CA ARG A 204 -0.37 16.41 -31.01
C ARG A 204 0.15 14.98 -31.15
N ASN A 205 0.58 14.37 -30.05
CA ASN A 205 1.16 13.03 -30.04
C ASN A 205 0.64 12.19 -28.86
N VAL A 206 -0.36 11.34 -29.13
CA VAL A 206 -0.83 10.32 -28.19
C VAL A 206 0.17 9.16 -28.20
N MET A 207 0.97 9.03 -27.14
CA MET A 207 2.08 8.09 -27.00
C MET A 207 1.64 6.64 -26.68
N VAL A 208 0.34 6.40 -26.55
CA VAL A 208 -0.24 5.09 -26.21
C VAL A 208 -1.04 4.51 -27.37
N THR A 209 -1.15 3.17 -27.43
CA THR A 209 -1.92 2.51 -28.49
C THR A 209 -3.43 2.53 -28.20
N PRO A 210 -4.30 2.49 -29.24
CA PRO A 210 -5.75 2.34 -29.06
C PRO A 210 -6.14 1.14 -28.19
N HIS A 211 -5.40 0.03 -28.27
CA HIS A 211 -5.64 -1.15 -27.43
C HIS A 211 -5.35 -0.88 -25.94
N TYR A 212 -4.30 -0.12 -25.63
CA TYR A 212 -4.02 0.30 -24.26
C TYR A 212 -5.09 1.27 -23.73
N VAL A 213 -5.60 2.18 -24.56
CA VAL A 213 -6.70 3.08 -24.18
C VAL A 213 -7.99 2.30 -23.86
N ARG A 214 -8.37 1.28 -24.66
CA ARG A 214 -9.52 0.41 -24.30
C ARG A 214 -9.31 -0.29 -22.94
N TYR A 215 -8.08 -0.76 -22.66
CA TYR A 215 -7.74 -1.34 -21.35
C TYR A 215 -7.84 -0.31 -20.20
N LEU A 216 -7.40 0.94 -20.41
CA LEU A 216 -7.59 2.00 -19.41
C LEU A 216 -9.07 2.29 -19.15
N VAL A 217 -9.92 2.32 -20.19
CA VAL A 217 -11.37 2.52 -20.04
C VAL A 217 -12.01 1.35 -19.28
N GLN A 218 -11.63 0.10 -19.58
CA GLN A 218 -12.07 -1.09 -18.83
C GLN A 218 -11.75 -0.94 -17.33
N VAL A 219 -10.48 -0.68 -16.98
CA VAL A 219 -10.04 -0.53 -15.58
C VAL A 219 -10.72 0.68 -14.89
N ALA A 220 -11.06 1.73 -15.65
CA ALA A 220 -11.80 2.88 -15.13
C ALA A 220 -13.26 2.54 -14.82
N ASN A 221 -13.91 1.75 -15.69
CA ASN A 221 -15.28 1.26 -15.49
C ASN A 221 -15.34 0.29 -14.29
N ASP A 222 -14.37 -0.62 -14.16
CA ASP A 222 -14.25 -1.52 -12.99
C ASP A 222 -14.11 -0.73 -11.68
N LYS A 223 -13.30 0.35 -11.69
CA LYS A 223 -13.18 1.28 -10.55
C LYS A 223 -14.47 2.06 -10.28
N MET A 224 -15.20 2.46 -11.32
CA MET A 224 -16.49 3.13 -11.17
C MET A 224 -17.54 2.20 -10.55
N GLU A 225 -17.61 0.94 -10.97
CA GLU A 225 -18.55 -0.02 -10.39
C GLU A 225 -18.18 -0.36 -8.94
N ALA A 226 -16.90 -0.52 -8.65
CA ALA A 226 -16.43 -0.64 -7.27
C ALA A 226 -16.72 0.62 -6.42
N ASN A 227 -16.80 1.81 -7.03
CA ASN A 227 -17.25 3.04 -6.37
C ASN A 227 -18.77 3.01 -6.12
N ARG A 228 -19.59 2.63 -7.11
CA ARG A 228 -21.05 2.48 -7.02
C ARG A 228 -21.46 1.52 -5.88
N LYS A 229 -20.85 0.34 -5.78
CA LYS A 229 -21.11 -0.63 -4.70
C LYS A 229 -20.81 -0.09 -3.30
N ARG A 230 -19.77 0.75 -3.14
CA ARG A 230 -19.48 1.43 -1.84
C ARG A 230 -20.54 2.48 -1.51
N THR A 231 -20.97 3.26 -2.50
CA THR A 231 -22.01 4.28 -2.35
C THR A 231 -23.35 3.65 -1.97
N GLN A 232 -23.75 2.55 -2.61
CA GLN A 232 -24.94 1.77 -2.28
C GLN A 232 -24.89 1.21 -0.85
N ARG A 233 -23.77 0.58 -0.45
CA ARG A 233 -23.60 0.09 0.92
C ARG A 233 -23.72 1.20 1.96
N PHE A 234 -23.12 2.36 1.72
CA PHE A 234 -23.22 3.50 2.62
C PHE A 234 -24.65 4.04 2.70
N PHE A 235 -25.38 4.07 1.59
CA PHE A 235 -26.80 4.45 1.56
C PHE A 235 -27.68 3.47 2.37
N GLN A 236 -27.51 2.16 2.18
CA GLN A 236 -28.23 1.13 2.95
C GLN A 236 -28.00 1.25 4.46
N VAL A 237 -26.74 1.41 4.88
CA VAL A 237 -26.36 1.52 6.30
C VAL A 237 -26.79 2.87 6.90
N LEU A 238 -26.91 3.92 6.08
CA LEU A 238 -27.47 5.21 6.51
C LEU A 238 -28.99 5.11 6.76
N LEU A 239 -29.72 4.34 5.93
CA LEU A 239 -31.16 4.09 6.11
C LEU A 239 -31.43 3.23 7.34
N SER A 240 -30.70 2.12 7.55
CA SER A 240 -30.90 1.25 8.72
C SER A 240 -30.71 2.00 10.04
N ASN A 241 -29.71 2.90 10.11
CA ASN A 241 -29.47 3.72 11.29
C ASN A 241 -30.47 4.88 11.46
N GLY A 242 -31.27 5.20 10.44
CA GLY A 242 -32.33 6.20 10.52
C GLY A 242 -33.57 5.69 11.26
N SER A 243 -33.93 4.41 11.06
CA SER A 243 -35.17 3.83 11.60
C SER A 243 -35.17 3.64 13.13
N VAL A 244 -34.00 3.52 13.76
CA VAL A 244 -33.85 3.20 15.20
C VAL A 244 -34.15 4.39 16.13
N LEU A 245 -34.40 5.58 15.57
CA LEU A 245 -34.74 6.79 16.33
C LEU A 245 -36.23 7.19 16.26
N ALA A 246 -37.07 6.35 15.63
CA ALA A 246 -38.45 6.70 15.28
C ALA A 246 -39.49 5.62 15.66
N ASP A 247 -39.20 4.76 16.63
CA ASP A 247 -40.24 4.02 17.37
C ASP A 247 -39.78 3.73 18.79
N ASN A 248 -40.46 4.31 19.78
CA ASN A 248 -40.17 4.10 21.20
C ASN A 248 -41.40 4.36 22.10
N SER A 249 -42.57 3.89 21.64
CA SER A 249 -43.84 4.01 22.39
C SER A 249 -44.89 2.98 21.95
N ASN A 250 -44.83 1.76 22.50
CA ASN A 250 -45.95 1.03 23.15
C ASN A 250 -45.63 -0.47 23.35
N HIS A 251 -46.42 -1.13 24.21
CA HIS A 251 -46.15 -2.47 24.75
C HIS A 251 -46.98 -3.60 24.11
N LEU A 252 -46.36 -4.80 24.10
CA LEU A 252 -46.97 -6.13 24.30
C LEU A 252 -48.14 -6.57 23.39
N SER A 253 -47.84 -7.44 22.44
CA SER A 253 -48.28 -8.86 22.44
C SER A 253 -47.62 -9.59 21.25
N GLY A 254 -47.75 -10.92 21.16
CA GLY A 254 -47.17 -11.68 20.04
C GLY A 254 -47.81 -13.04 19.84
N THR A 255 -47.54 -13.62 18.67
CA THR A 255 -47.84 -15.02 18.28
C THR A 255 -46.91 -15.44 17.13
N ASN A 256 -46.80 -16.75 16.90
CA ASN A 256 -45.99 -17.35 15.82
C ASN A 256 -46.67 -17.30 14.44
N GLU A 257 -45.90 -17.74 13.43
CA GLU A 257 -46.34 -18.24 12.11
C GLU A 257 -46.95 -17.22 11.12
N VAL A 258 -46.83 -17.39 9.80
CA VAL A 258 -45.77 -17.90 8.90
C VAL A 258 -46.29 -17.65 7.48
N CYS A 259 -45.43 -17.29 6.52
CA CYS A 259 -45.58 -17.72 5.12
C CYS A 259 -44.34 -17.40 4.28
N ASP A 260 -44.05 -18.27 3.32
CA ASP A 260 -42.83 -18.30 2.52
C ASP A 260 -42.94 -17.61 1.15
N HIS A 261 -41.81 -17.69 0.42
CA HIS A 261 -41.63 -17.56 -1.02
C HIS A 261 -41.38 -16.16 -1.61
N LEU A 262 -40.15 -16.00 -2.10
CA LEU A 262 -39.93 -15.90 -3.55
C LEU A 262 -38.52 -16.43 -3.88
N GLU A 263 -38.45 -17.70 -4.31
CA GLU A 263 -37.26 -18.25 -4.94
C GLU A 263 -37.22 -17.83 -6.42
N LEU A 264 -36.04 -17.83 -7.03
CA LEU A 264 -35.88 -17.89 -8.48
C LEU A 264 -34.79 -18.91 -8.81
N GLU A 265 -35.09 -19.74 -9.81
CA GLU A 265 -34.53 -21.09 -9.95
C GLU A 265 -33.19 -21.10 -10.71
N GLY A 266 -32.46 -22.21 -10.57
CA GLY A 266 -31.34 -22.54 -11.45
C GLY A 266 -31.75 -23.60 -12.47
N GLU A 267 -31.60 -23.32 -13.76
CA GLU A 267 -31.85 -24.32 -14.79
C GLU A 267 -30.68 -25.32 -14.91
N SER A 268 -31.00 -26.60 -14.77
CA SER A 268 -30.17 -27.70 -15.24
C SER A 268 -30.98 -28.54 -16.22
N GLN A 269 -30.47 -28.78 -17.43
CA GLN A 269 -31.08 -29.69 -18.38
C GLN A 269 -30.14 -30.85 -18.73
N LEU A 270 -30.71 -32.04 -18.77
CA LEU A 270 -30.09 -33.30 -19.18
C LEU A 270 -30.62 -33.65 -20.57
N GLU A 271 -29.73 -33.84 -21.54
CA GLU A 271 -30.05 -34.58 -22.76
C GLU A 271 -29.06 -35.74 -22.95
N ASN A 272 -29.56 -36.84 -23.53
CA ASN A 272 -28.85 -38.11 -23.57
C ASN A 272 -29.35 -38.95 -24.76
N GLY A 273 -28.54 -39.09 -25.83
CA GLY A 273 -28.91 -39.95 -26.97
C GLY A 273 -28.32 -39.55 -28.33
N ASN A 274 -27.58 -40.47 -28.95
CA ASN A 274 -26.96 -40.35 -30.28
C ASN A 274 -27.90 -39.93 -31.43
N VAL A 275 -27.47 -38.96 -32.26
CA VAL A 275 -27.14 -39.15 -33.70
C VAL A 275 -26.03 -38.13 -34.05
N GLY A 276 -25.05 -38.46 -34.89
CA GLY A 276 -23.89 -37.59 -35.16
C GLY A 276 -23.74 -37.13 -36.62
N THR A 277 -23.04 -35.99 -36.81
CA THR A 277 -22.35 -35.65 -38.06
C THR A 277 -21.15 -34.71 -37.80
N SER A 278 -20.23 -34.63 -38.75
CA SER A 278 -18.84 -34.16 -38.58
C SER A 278 -18.61 -32.63 -38.68
N SER A 279 -17.88 -32.05 -37.72
CA SER A 279 -16.69 -31.17 -37.92
C SER A 279 -16.22 -30.56 -36.58
N GLY A 280 -14.95 -30.19 -36.36
CA GLY A 280 -13.80 -30.32 -37.28
C GLY A 280 -12.46 -29.73 -36.81
N THR A 281 -12.13 -29.72 -35.50
CA THR A 281 -10.84 -29.19 -34.99
C THR A 281 -10.18 -30.15 -34.00
N VAL A 282 -8.89 -30.41 -34.19
CA VAL A 282 -8.15 -31.48 -33.48
C VAL A 282 -7.29 -30.94 -32.35
N GLY A 283 -7.50 -31.46 -31.14
CA GLY A 283 -6.62 -31.32 -29.98
C GLY A 283 -6.29 -32.69 -29.39
N SER A 284 -5.03 -32.95 -29.07
CA SER A 284 -4.57 -34.26 -28.57
C SER A 284 -4.92 -34.47 -27.08
N PRO A 285 -5.16 -35.70 -26.59
CA PRO A 285 -5.45 -35.94 -25.18
C PRO A 285 -4.29 -35.52 -24.27
N GLY A 286 -4.60 -34.71 -23.24
CA GLY A 286 -3.61 -34.22 -22.30
C GLY A 286 -3.17 -35.29 -21.29
N CYS A 287 -1.91 -35.73 -21.37
CA CYS A 287 -1.31 -36.58 -20.34
C CYS A 287 -1.00 -35.74 -19.08
N GLY A 288 -1.83 -35.87 -18.05
CA GLY A 288 -1.59 -35.30 -16.73
C GLY A 288 -0.98 -36.32 -15.77
N LEU A 289 -0.12 -35.87 -14.86
CA LEU A 289 0.39 -36.67 -13.72
C LEU A 289 -0.28 -36.19 -12.43
N SER A 290 -0.69 -37.11 -11.56
CA SER A 290 -1.14 -36.77 -10.21
C SER A 290 0.05 -36.44 -9.30
N ILE A 291 -0.03 -35.35 -8.54
CA ILE A 291 0.84 -35.17 -7.37
C ILE A 291 0.20 -35.89 -6.17
N GLY A 292 0.96 -36.77 -5.51
CA GLY A 292 0.63 -37.26 -4.16
C GLY A 292 1.34 -36.42 -3.10
N HIS A 293 0.75 -36.27 -1.92
CA HIS A 293 1.43 -35.68 -0.77
C HIS A 293 2.13 -36.81 0.01
N PHE A 294 3.12 -36.48 0.86
CA PHE A 294 3.68 -37.48 1.79
C PHE A 294 2.85 -37.53 3.08
N GLU A 295 2.37 -38.71 3.45
CA GLU A 295 1.94 -38.99 4.82
C GLU A 295 3.21 -39.13 5.68
N ILE A 296 3.63 -38.03 6.29
CA ILE A 296 4.86 -37.99 7.09
C ILE A 296 4.62 -38.65 8.45
N VAL A 297 5.49 -39.61 8.80
CA VAL A 297 5.51 -40.30 10.09
C VAL A 297 6.86 -40.12 10.78
N GLY A 298 6.92 -40.31 12.09
CA GLY A 298 8.11 -40.00 12.89
C GLY A 298 8.14 -38.53 13.30
N GLU A 299 9.04 -37.74 12.74
CA GLU A 299 9.20 -36.32 13.06
C GLU A 299 8.10 -35.41 12.44
N PRO A 300 7.71 -34.29 13.08
CA PRO A 300 6.62 -33.45 12.58
C PRO A 300 6.85 -32.85 11.19
N VAL A 301 5.84 -32.93 10.32
CA VAL A 301 5.87 -32.45 8.92
C VAL A 301 6.27 -30.97 8.78
N GLU A 302 5.97 -30.15 9.79
CA GLU A 302 6.34 -28.74 9.86
C GLU A 302 7.85 -28.54 9.84
N LYS A 303 8.65 -29.55 10.22
CA LYS A 303 10.11 -29.51 10.02
C LYS A 303 10.46 -29.42 8.53
N LEU A 304 9.66 -29.97 7.61
CA LEU A 304 9.84 -29.85 6.15
C LEU A 304 9.22 -28.58 5.55
N TYR A 305 8.42 -27.82 6.30
CA TYR A 305 7.95 -26.47 5.90
C TYR A 305 9.10 -25.46 5.98
N ARG A 306 9.98 -25.50 4.98
CA ARG A 306 11.18 -24.67 4.85
C ARG A 306 11.49 -24.36 3.38
N TRP A 307 12.26 -23.31 3.13
CA TRP A 307 12.80 -23.03 1.79
C TRP A 307 14.29 -22.70 1.81
N GLY A 308 14.94 -22.84 0.64
CA GLY A 308 16.36 -22.54 0.50
C GLY A 308 17.27 -23.37 1.41
N HIS A 309 16.77 -24.51 1.86
CA HIS A 309 17.54 -25.68 2.24
C HIS A 309 18.20 -26.29 1.01
N SER A 310 19.11 -27.23 1.23
CA SER A 310 19.52 -28.17 0.20
C SER A 310 19.05 -29.58 0.56
N ALA A 311 18.94 -30.45 -0.44
CA ALA A 311 18.62 -31.85 -0.22
C ALA A 311 19.27 -32.72 -1.29
N CYS A 312 19.67 -33.93 -0.93
CA CYS A 312 20.29 -34.91 -1.83
C CYS A 312 19.62 -36.28 -1.66
N GLY A 313 19.50 -37.04 -2.74
CA GLY A 313 19.19 -38.47 -2.67
C GLY A 313 20.37 -39.25 -2.09
N LEU A 314 20.11 -40.03 -1.04
CA LEU A 314 20.97 -41.12 -0.57
C LEU A 314 20.42 -42.43 -1.14
N GLY A 315 21.30 -43.35 -1.54
CA GLY A 315 20.90 -44.66 -2.01
C GLY A 315 22.00 -45.69 -1.79
N ASP A 316 21.69 -46.69 -0.96
CA ASP A 316 22.21 -48.04 -1.16
C ASP A 316 21.18 -48.83 -2.01
N ALA A 317 21.53 -50.03 -2.48
CA ALA A 317 20.72 -50.80 -3.44
C ALA A 317 19.24 -50.93 -3.03
N ASP A 318 19.00 -51.27 -1.76
CA ASP A 318 17.66 -51.54 -1.20
C ASP A 318 17.04 -50.36 -0.44
N HIS A 319 17.82 -49.32 -0.12
CA HIS A 319 17.39 -48.22 0.77
C HIS A 319 17.71 -46.85 0.16
N LYS A 320 16.69 -46.20 -0.39
CA LYS A 320 16.80 -44.89 -1.04
C LYS A 320 16.02 -43.84 -0.24
N LYS A 321 16.71 -42.84 0.29
CA LYS A 321 16.17 -41.78 1.15
C LYS A 321 16.59 -40.39 0.64
N VAL A 322 16.01 -39.31 1.15
CA VAL A 322 16.40 -37.92 0.88
C VAL A 322 16.95 -37.31 2.15
N ILE A 323 18.22 -36.91 2.16
CA ILE A 323 18.80 -36.12 3.23
C ILE A 323 18.57 -34.63 2.96
N VAL A 324 18.12 -33.89 3.97
CA VAL A 324 17.72 -32.47 3.89
C VAL A 324 18.51 -31.69 4.92
N PHE A 325 19.13 -30.57 4.52
CA PHE A 325 19.94 -29.74 5.41
C PHE A 325 19.55 -28.25 5.39
N GLY A 326 19.42 -27.69 6.59
CA GLY A 326 19.30 -26.24 6.82
C GLY A 326 18.09 -25.58 6.16
N GLY A 327 18.25 -24.36 5.66
CA GLY A 327 17.17 -23.54 5.09
C GLY A 327 16.54 -22.56 6.07
N PHE A 328 15.37 -22.02 5.73
CA PHE A 328 14.58 -21.13 6.58
C PHE A 328 13.13 -21.61 6.68
N GLY A 329 12.61 -21.73 7.90
CA GLY A 329 11.28 -22.28 8.20
C GLY A 329 11.30 -23.15 9.46
N GLY A 330 10.59 -24.27 9.43
CA GLY A 330 10.50 -25.23 10.52
C GLY A 330 9.59 -24.79 11.68
N MET A 331 9.31 -25.73 12.59
CA MET A 331 8.47 -25.55 13.80
C MET A 331 8.71 -24.24 14.58
N GLY A 332 7.62 -23.60 14.98
CA GLY A 332 7.63 -22.36 15.76
C GLY A 332 7.93 -21.10 14.93
N ARG A 333 8.50 -20.07 15.56
CA ARG A 333 8.93 -18.85 14.85
C ARG A 333 9.96 -19.22 13.78
N HIS A 334 9.68 -18.86 12.52
CA HIS A 334 10.52 -19.26 11.40
C HIS A 334 11.94 -18.69 11.54
N ALA A 335 12.92 -19.59 11.58
CA ALA A 335 14.33 -19.28 11.74
C ALA A 335 15.15 -19.95 10.63
N ARG A 336 16.41 -19.54 10.49
CA ARG A 336 17.39 -20.38 9.77
C ARG A 336 17.64 -21.65 10.58
N ARG A 337 17.89 -22.76 9.90
CA ARG A 337 18.16 -24.05 10.54
C ARG A 337 19.52 -24.63 10.14
N ASN A 338 20.00 -25.56 10.94
CA ASN A 338 21.13 -26.46 10.71
C ASN A 338 20.80 -27.91 11.14
N ASP A 339 19.51 -28.24 11.29
CA ASP A 339 19.09 -29.62 11.48
C ASP A 339 19.32 -30.42 10.18
N LEU A 340 19.59 -31.70 10.39
CA LEU A 340 19.85 -32.69 9.36
C LEU A 340 18.71 -33.71 9.43
N LEU A 341 17.85 -33.71 8.42
CA LEU A 341 16.66 -34.56 8.37
C LEU A 341 16.85 -35.63 7.29
N LEU A 342 16.27 -36.80 7.52
CA LEU A 342 16.33 -37.94 6.63
C LEU A 342 14.91 -38.43 6.35
N LEU A 343 14.40 -38.13 5.15
CA LEU A 343 13.08 -38.53 4.68
C LEU A 343 13.19 -39.82 3.87
N ASP A 344 12.37 -40.81 4.19
CA ASP A 344 12.08 -41.96 3.31
C ASP A 344 10.85 -41.65 2.44
N PRO A 345 10.98 -41.50 1.10
CA PRO A 345 9.85 -41.19 0.23
C PRO A 345 8.81 -42.32 0.08
N TYR A 346 9.19 -43.56 0.40
CA TYR A 346 8.31 -44.73 0.25
C TYR A 346 7.46 -44.93 1.50
N SER A 347 8.08 -44.96 2.69
CA SER A 347 7.36 -45.12 3.97
C SER A 347 6.81 -43.80 4.55
N GLY A 348 7.28 -42.64 4.06
CA GLY A 348 6.97 -41.34 4.64
C GLY A 348 7.73 -41.03 5.94
N ASN A 349 8.57 -41.95 6.42
CA ASN A 349 9.26 -41.77 7.70
C ASN A 349 10.31 -40.65 7.63
N LEU A 350 10.22 -39.70 8.56
CA LEU A 350 11.11 -38.57 8.71
C LEU A 350 11.91 -38.72 10.02
N ASP A 351 13.21 -38.95 9.88
CA ASP A 351 14.16 -39.08 11.00
C ASP A 351 14.97 -37.78 11.17
N MET A 352 15.34 -37.42 12.40
CA MET A 352 16.40 -36.44 12.66
C MET A 352 17.74 -37.16 12.84
N VAL A 353 18.71 -36.85 11.99
CA VAL A 353 20.05 -37.44 12.03
C VAL A 353 20.86 -36.78 13.13
N SER A 354 21.06 -37.51 14.23
CA SER A 354 21.98 -37.11 15.30
C SER A 354 23.43 -37.26 14.80
N THR A 355 24.24 -36.22 14.97
CA THR A 355 25.64 -36.19 14.48
C THR A 355 26.66 -36.24 15.60
N VAL A 356 27.80 -36.91 15.36
CA VAL A 356 28.85 -37.14 16.35
C VAL A 356 29.86 -35.98 16.37
N GLY A 357 30.07 -35.41 17.56
CA GLY A 357 31.02 -34.32 17.80
C GLY A 357 30.38 -32.93 17.97
N CYS A 358 31.14 -31.98 18.53
CA CYS A 358 30.62 -30.65 18.89
C CYS A 358 30.60 -29.64 17.72
N ALA A 359 31.23 -29.95 16.59
CA ALA A 359 31.30 -29.08 15.43
C ALA A 359 30.17 -29.40 14.43
N SER A 360 29.44 -28.38 13.98
CA SER A 360 28.41 -28.51 12.93
C SER A 360 28.26 -27.19 12.16
N PRO A 361 27.70 -27.20 10.93
CA PRO A 361 27.56 -25.98 10.15
C PRO A 361 26.52 -25.05 10.79
N SER A 362 26.83 -23.75 10.79
CA SER A 362 25.96 -22.70 11.32
C SER A 362 24.60 -22.62 10.59
N PRO A 363 23.49 -22.24 11.27
CA PRO A 363 22.15 -22.14 10.67
C PRO A 363 22.09 -21.23 9.44
N ARG A 364 21.78 -21.81 8.28
CA ARG A 364 22.02 -21.16 6.97
C ARG A 364 20.96 -21.46 5.93
N LEU A 365 20.75 -20.52 5.01
CA LEU A 365 19.90 -20.68 3.82
C LEU A 365 20.65 -20.28 2.54
N GLY A 366 20.25 -20.84 1.40
CA GLY A 366 20.80 -20.50 0.08
C GLY A 366 22.26 -20.93 -0.12
N HIS A 367 22.71 -21.90 0.66
CA HIS A 367 23.89 -22.72 0.37
C HIS A 367 23.56 -23.72 -0.76
N THR A 368 24.54 -24.47 -1.25
CA THR A 368 24.30 -25.72 -1.97
C THR A 368 24.77 -26.91 -1.15
N ALA A 369 24.14 -28.08 -1.33
CA ALA A 369 24.67 -29.36 -0.89
C ALA A 369 24.90 -30.26 -2.11
N SER A 370 25.89 -31.14 -2.03
CA SER A 370 26.24 -32.08 -3.10
C SER A 370 26.85 -33.35 -2.52
N LEU A 371 26.30 -34.50 -2.89
CA LEU A 371 26.77 -35.81 -2.45
C LEU A 371 27.79 -36.38 -3.43
N VAL A 372 28.97 -36.78 -2.93
CA VAL A 372 30.01 -37.44 -3.73
C VAL A 372 30.52 -38.67 -2.98
N GLY A 373 30.03 -39.85 -3.37
CA GLY A 373 30.12 -41.05 -2.54
C GLY A 373 29.47 -40.82 -1.17
N ASN A 374 30.07 -41.34 -0.10
CA ASN A 374 29.53 -41.24 1.26
C ASN A 374 29.86 -39.89 1.96
N ARG A 375 30.05 -38.82 1.18
CA ARG A 375 30.39 -37.48 1.68
C ARG A 375 29.46 -36.43 1.08
N MET A 376 28.70 -35.75 1.92
CA MET A 376 27.87 -34.60 1.52
C MET A 376 28.62 -33.29 1.82
N PHE A 377 28.88 -32.52 0.77
CA PHE A 377 29.57 -31.23 0.81
C PHE A 377 28.54 -30.10 0.83
N VAL A 378 28.55 -29.27 1.88
CA VAL A 378 27.72 -28.06 2.02
C VAL A 378 28.59 -26.84 1.79
N ILE A 379 28.23 -26.01 0.82
CA ILE A 379 29.07 -24.90 0.32
C ILE A 379 28.35 -23.55 0.54
N GLY A 380 28.98 -22.68 1.31
CA GLY A 380 28.59 -21.27 1.49
C GLY A 380 27.18 -21.05 2.03
N GLY A 381 26.46 -20.09 1.44
CA GLY A 381 25.13 -19.65 1.89
C GLY A 381 25.20 -18.40 2.77
N ARG A 382 24.22 -18.22 3.68
CA ARG A 382 24.21 -17.09 4.63
C ARG A 382 23.53 -17.40 5.97
N THR A 383 24.07 -16.87 7.06
CA THR A 383 23.43 -16.88 8.39
C THR A 383 22.70 -15.59 8.73
N GLY A 384 23.04 -14.48 8.06
CA GLY A 384 22.44 -13.14 8.26
C GLY A 384 21.70 -12.62 7.02
N PRO A 385 21.28 -11.34 7.04
CA PRO A 385 21.15 -10.57 5.81
C PRO A 385 22.52 -10.47 5.14
N ASP A 386 23.49 -9.96 5.89
CA ASP A 386 24.82 -9.46 5.48
C ASP A 386 25.95 -10.46 5.80
N LYS A 387 25.72 -11.39 6.73
CA LYS A 387 26.65 -12.49 7.03
C LYS A 387 26.50 -13.63 6.02
N ILE A 388 27.21 -13.47 4.90
CA ILE A 388 27.33 -14.38 3.75
C ILE A 388 28.60 -15.23 3.93
N LEU A 389 28.62 -16.44 3.35
CA LEU A 389 29.59 -17.49 3.69
C LEU A 389 30.32 -18.05 2.46
N SER A 390 31.59 -18.41 2.67
CA SER A 390 32.48 -19.18 1.78
C SER A 390 32.84 -20.57 2.31
N ASP A 391 32.38 -20.93 3.51
CA ASP A 391 32.82 -22.15 4.20
C ASP A 391 32.30 -23.43 3.53
N VAL A 392 33.13 -24.48 3.56
CA VAL A 392 32.83 -25.80 3.02
C VAL A 392 32.80 -26.81 4.17
N TRP A 393 31.64 -27.39 4.40
CA TRP A 393 31.43 -28.42 5.42
C TRP A 393 31.22 -29.79 4.77
N ILE A 394 31.85 -30.81 5.33
CA ILE A 394 31.81 -32.19 4.84
C ILE A 394 31.14 -33.05 5.91
N LEU A 395 29.96 -33.59 5.59
CA LEU A 395 29.32 -34.65 6.37
C LEU A 395 29.77 -36.01 5.83
N ASP A 396 30.40 -36.81 6.68
CA ASP A 396 30.52 -38.26 6.43
C ASP A 396 29.17 -38.91 6.76
N THR A 397 28.50 -39.48 5.76
CA THR A 397 27.15 -40.06 5.90
C THR A 397 27.15 -41.49 6.46
N THR A 398 28.32 -42.08 6.72
CA THR A 398 28.46 -43.37 7.42
C THR A 398 28.73 -43.18 8.92
N LYS A 399 29.46 -42.12 9.28
CA LYS A 399 29.79 -41.78 10.67
C LYS A 399 28.85 -40.74 11.28
N ASN A 400 28.01 -40.10 10.46
CA ASN A 400 27.22 -38.92 10.82
C ASN A 400 28.08 -37.84 11.49
N SER A 401 29.28 -37.57 10.95
CA SER A 401 30.23 -36.62 11.54
C SER A 401 30.53 -35.46 10.59
N TRP A 402 30.38 -34.23 11.07
CA TRP A 402 30.71 -33.01 10.33
C TRP A 402 32.17 -32.62 10.50
N ASN A 403 32.80 -32.20 9.40
CA ASN A 403 34.14 -31.63 9.37
C ASN A 403 34.11 -30.30 8.60
N LEU A 404 34.69 -29.24 9.17
CA LEU A 404 34.93 -27.98 8.47
C LEU A 404 36.22 -28.10 7.65
N LEU A 405 36.17 -27.87 6.35
CA LEU A 405 37.35 -27.82 5.50
C LEU A 405 38.11 -26.51 5.72
N GLN A 406 39.37 -26.61 6.13
CA GLN A 406 40.28 -25.48 6.23
C GLN A 406 40.84 -25.15 4.83
N CYS A 407 40.09 -24.36 4.05
CA CYS A 407 40.59 -23.80 2.80
C CYS A 407 41.66 -22.74 3.10
N GLY A 408 42.83 -22.84 2.44
CA GLY A 408 43.82 -21.76 2.44
C GLY A 408 43.39 -20.55 1.59
N ASP A 409 44.24 -19.52 1.52
CA ASP A 409 43.90 -18.18 1.04
C ASP A 409 43.40 -18.08 -0.42
N SER A 410 43.55 -19.13 -1.24
CA SER A 410 42.93 -19.25 -2.57
C SER A 410 41.50 -19.82 -2.52
N GLY A 411 40.68 -19.31 -1.60
CA GLY A 411 39.34 -19.83 -1.32
C GLY A 411 38.25 -19.40 -2.31
N PHE A 412 37.24 -20.25 -2.49
CA PHE A 412 35.99 -19.88 -3.18
C PHE A 412 35.31 -18.70 -2.47
N PRO A 413 35.00 -17.60 -3.18
CA PRO A 413 34.57 -16.35 -2.52
C PRO A 413 33.16 -16.47 -1.92
N PRO A 414 32.85 -15.73 -0.84
CA PRO A 414 31.55 -15.81 -0.17
C PRO A 414 30.40 -15.59 -1.13
N ARG A 415 29.37 -16.45 -1.08
CA ARG A 415 28.15 -16.27 -1.89
C ARG A 415 27.00 -17.17 -1.45
N HIS A 416 25.79 -16.77 -1.83
CA HIS A 416 24.58 -17.57 -1.69
C HIS A 416 23.72 -17.55 -2.97
N ARG A 417 22.78 -18.50 -3.09
CA ARG A 417 21.93 -18.70 -4.30
C ARG A 417 22.74 -18.92 -5.59
N HIS A 418 23.98 -19.41 -5.47
CA HIS A 418 24.69 -20.09 -6.53
C HIS A 418 24.01 -21.44 -6.83
N ALA A 419 24.33 -22.07 -7.96
CA ALA A 419 23.95 -23.46 -8.23
C ALA A 419 25.21 -24.34 -8.30
N ALA A 420 25.03 -25.63 -8.01
CA ALA A 420 26.10 -26.63 -8.04
C ALA A 420 25.65 -27.87 -8.81
N ALA A 421 26.60 -28.59 -9.42
CA ALA A 421 26.38 -29.88 -10.04
C ALA A 421 27.59 -30.82 -9.82
N VAL A 422 27.33 -32.10 -9.58
CA VAL A 422 28.36 -33.14 -9.39
C VAL A 422 28.64 -33.82 -10.72
N MET A 423 29.92 -34.00 -11.08
CA MET A 423 30.33 -34.89 -12.16
C MET A 423 31.60 -35.63 -11.76
N GLY A 424 31.52 -36.96 -11.63
CA GLY A 424 32.60 -37.76 -11.06
C GLY A 424 32.93 -37.34 -9.62
N SER A 425 34.21 -37.12 -9.33
CA SER A 425 34.69 -36.61 -8.03
C SER A 425 34.65 -35.08 -7.88
N ASN A 426 34.06 -34.37 -8.84
CA ASN A 426 34.14 -32.91 -8.93
C ASN A 426 32.79 -32.23 -8.72
N ILE A 427 32.77 -31.15 -7.94
CA ILE A 427 31.59 -30.30 -7.72
C ILE A 427 31.82 -28.97 -8.46
N TYR A 428 30.99 -28.69 -9.45
CA TYR A 428 31.06 -27.48 -10.28
C TYR A 428 30.04 -26.45 -9.77
N VAL A 429 30.46 -25.21 -9.54
CA VAL A 429 29.65 -24.16 -8.90
C VAL A 429 29.66 -22.88 -9.74
N PHE A 430 28.49 -22.36 -10.10
CA PHE A 430 28.34 -21.16 -10.93
C PHE A 430 27.59 -20.04 -10.23
N GLY A 431 28.03 -18.80 -10.50
CA GLY A 431 27.27 -17.58 -10.19
C GLY A 431 26.86 -17.48 -8.73
N GLY A 432 25.66 -16.96 -8.46
CA GLY A 432 25.21 -16.62 -7.11
C GLY A 432 25.37 -15.12 -6.81
N LEU A 433 25.25 -14.73 -5.55
CA LEU A 433 25.41 -13.32 -5.15
C LEU A 433 26.04 -13.17 -3.76
N ASP A 434 26.70 -12.03 -3.55
CA ASP A 434 27.19 -11.49 -2.28
C ASP A 434 26.77 -10.02 -2.18
N ASN A 435 25.87 -9.72 -1.25
CA ASN A 435 25.18 -8.43 -1.13
C ASN A 435 24.57 -7.98 -2.49
N ASP A 436 25.05 -6.89 -3.09
CA ASP A 436 24.59 -6.42 -4.41
C ASP A 436 25.41 -6.99 -5.59
N ILE A 437 26.53 -7.67 -5.32
CA ILE A 437 27.39 -8.28 -6.35
C ILE A 437 26.77 -9.59 -6.81
N ILE A 438 26.38 -9.66 -8.09
CA ILE A 438 25.93 -10.91 -8.73
C ILE A 438 27.10 -11.49 -9.53
N PHE A 439 27.47 -12.73 -9.24
CA PHE A 439 28.60 -13.39 -9.89
C PHE A 439 28.21 -14.06 -11.21
N SER A 440 29.18 -14.12 -12.12
CA SER A 440 29.25 -15.07 -13.23
C SER A 440 30.30 -16.18 -13.00
N SER A 441 31.32 -15.96 -12.15
CA SER A 441 32.46 -16.88 -12.06
C SER A 441 32.09 -18.32 -11.72
N PHE A 442 32.83 -19.23 -12.36
CA PHE A 442 32.57 -20.67 -12.42
C PHE A 442 33.76 -21.43 -11.85
N TYR A 443 33.53 -22.17 -10.78
CA TYR A 443 34.55 -22.92 -10.07
C TYR A 443 34.31 -24.42 -10.16
N VAL A 444 35.38 -25.19 -10.01
CA VAL A 444 35.31 -26.60 -9.67
C VAL A 444 36.03 -26.85 -8.34
N PHE A 445 35.43 -27.69 -7.52
CA PHE A 445 36.01 -28.26 -6.31
C PHE A 445 36.28 -29.74 -6.53
N ASP A 446 37.55 -30.14 -6.43
CA ASP A 446 37.97 -31.54 -6.47
C ASP A 446 37.78 -32.15 -5.08
N THR A 447 36.91 -33.15 -4.94
CA THR A 447 36.62 -33.77 -3.64
C THR A 447 37.65 -34.81 -3.18
N ASN A 448 38.60 -35.18 -4.04
CA ASN A 448 39.74 -36.05 -3.69
C ASN A 448 40.87 -35.20 -3.12
N ASN A 449 41.26 -34.16 -3.86
CA ASN A 449 42.34 -33.24 -3.48
C ASN A 449 41.87 -32.09 -2.55
N LEU A 450 40.56 -31.97 -2.32
CA LEU A 450 39.90 -30.95 -1.49
C LEU A 450 40.27 -29.51 -1.86
N HIS A 451 40.50 -29.26 -3.16
CA HIS A 451 41.00 -27.99 -3.67
C HIS A 451 40.03 -27.32 -4.64
N TRP A 452 39.97 -26.00 -4.57
CA TRP A 452 39.24 -25.16 -5.52
C TRP A 452 40.09 -24.80 -6.74
N LYS A 453 39.45 -24.64 -7.89
CA LYS A 453 40.02 -24.08 -9.12
C LYS A 453 38.96 -23.27 -9.87
N GLU A 454 39.28 -22.06 -10.28
CA GLU A 454 38.43 -21.30 -11.21
C GLU A 454 38.59 -21.85 -12.64
N ILE A 455 37.48 -22.00 -13.36
CA ILE A 455 37.46 -22.49 -14.74
C ILE A 455 37.49 -21.27 -15.68
N PRO A 456 38.49 -21.16 -16.58
CA PRO A 456 38.56 -20.05 -17.53
C PRO A 456 37.36 -20.06 -18.46
N VAL A 457 36.82 -18.87 -18.72
CA VAL A 457 35.52 -18.69 -19.38
C VAL A 457 35.68 -18.76 -20.90
N SER A 458 34.91 -19.62 -21.57
CA SER A 458 34.96 -19.75 -23.04
C SER A 458 33.65 -20.24 -23.65
N GLY A 459 33.45 -19.95 -24.94
CA GLY A 459 32.21 -20.24 -25.66
C GLY A 459 31.08 -19.23 -25.36
N TYR A 460 29.83 -19.67 -25.45
CA TYR A 460 28.63 -18.89 -25.14
C TYR A 460 28.42 -18.75 -23.63
N TRP A 461 29.34 -18.06 -22.97
CA TRP A 461 29.36 -17.83 -21.52
C TRP A 461 28.03 -17.25 -20.97
N PRO A 462 27.43 -17.85 -19.92
CA PRO A 462 26.22 -17.30 -19.31
C PRO A 462 26.49 -15.98 -18.57
N CYS A 463 25.60 -15.00 -18.71
CA CYS A 463 25.68 -13.77 -17.92
C CYS A 463 25.55 -14.02 -16.41
N ALA A 464 26.09 -13.09 -15.61
CA ALA A 464 26.02 -13.10 -14.15
C ALA A 464 24.58 -13.29 -13.64
N ARG A 465 24.38 -14.24 -12.73
CA ARG A 465 23.04 -14.68 -12.30
C ARG A 465 23.06 -15.41 -10.95
N HIS A 466 21.97 -15.26 -10.21
CA HIS A 466 21.68 -16.06 -9.02
C HIS A 466 20.33 -16.79 -9.17
N SER A 467 20.06 -17.75 -8.28
CA SER A 467 18.79 -18.51 -8.25
C SER A 467 18.42 -19.17 -9.57
N HIS A 468 19.43 -19.51 -10.37
CA HIS A 468 19.35 -20.51 -11.43
C HIS A 468 19.49 -21.91 -10.80
N ALA A 469 19.39 -22.95 -11.61
CA ALA A 469 19.68 -24.32 -11.17
C ALA A 469 20.57 -25.03 -12.21
N MET A 470 21.33 -26.03 -11.77
CA MET A 470 22.28 -26.80 -12.58
C MET A 470 22.14 -28.31 -12.33
N VAL A 471 22.47 -29.13 -13.34
CA VAL A 471 22.55 -30.58 -13.22
C VAL A 471 23.52 -31.14 -14.28
N ALA A 472 24.22 -32.25 -13.99
CA ALA A 472 25.15 -32.89 -14.91
C ALA A 472 24.54 -34.16 -15.53
N SER A 473 24.62 -34.29 -16.85
CA SER A 473 24.32 -35.54 -17.59
C SER A 473 25.52 -35.87 -18.47
N ASP A 474 25.97 -37.11 -18.43
CA ASP A 474 27.05 -37.62 -19.29
C ASP A 474 28.33 -36.77 -19.14
N SER A 475 28.80 -36.11 -20.20
CA SER A 475 29.94 -35.16 -20.19
C SER A 475 29.54 -33.68 -20.13
N GLN A 476 28.25 -33.37 -19.96
CA GLN A 476 27.72 -32.00 -20.00
C GLN A 476 27.11 -31.56 -18.65
N ILE A 477 27.32 -30.29 -18.29
CA ILE A 477 26.64 -29.64 -17.16
C ILE A 477 25.63 -28.65 -17.71
N PHE A 478 24.34 -28.90 -17.48
CA PHE A 478 23.25 -28.04 -17.91
C PHE A 478 22.92 -26.99 -16.85
N MET A 479 22.51 -25.81 -17.31
CA MET A 479 22.07 -24.69 -16.48
C MET A 479 20.83 -24.05 -17.10
N PHE A 480 19.79 -23.82 -16.29
CA PHE A 480 18.59 -23.12 -16.73
C PHE A 480 18.29 -21.85 -15.93
N GLY A 481 17.89 -20.79 -16.64
CA GLY A 481 17.25 -19.60 -16.08
C GLY A 481 18.07 -18.84 -15.03
N GLY A 482 17.38 -18.32 -14.01
CA GLY A 482 17.95 -17.47 -12.96
C GLY A 482 17.49 -16.02 -13.02
N TYR A 483 18.15 -15.15 -12.25
CA TYR A 483 17.90 -13.70 -12.21
C TYR A 483 19.22 -12.93 -12.26
N ASN A 484 19.31 -11.88 -13.08
CA ASN A 484 20.55 -11.14 -13.38
C ASN A 484 20.62 -9.73 -12.75
N GLY A 485 19.80 -9.44 -11.75
CA GLY A 485 19.65 -8.09 -11.17
C GLY A 485 18.48 -7.31 -11.76
N GLY A 486 18.25 -7.40 -13.08
CA GLY A 486 17.17 -6.67 -13.77
C GLY A 486 15.98 -7.52 -14.24
N LYS A 487 16.18 -8.80 -14.56
CA LYS A 487 15.11 -9.67 -15.08
C LYS A 487 15.32 -11.16 -14.77
N ALA A 488 14.22 -11.91 -14.80
CA ALA A 488 14.26 -13.37 -14.84
C ALA A 488 14.75 -13.86 -16.21
N LEU A 489 15.46 -14.98 -16.22
CA LEU A 489 16.09 -15.59 -17.39
C LEU A 489 15.43 -16.92 -17.73
N GLY A 490 15.43 -17.28 -19.02
CA GLY A 490 14.85 -18.51 -19.56
C GLY A 490 15.72 -19.13 -20.65
N ASP A 491 17.02 -18.85 -20.60
CA ASP A 491 18.02 -19.50 -21.43
C ASP A 491 18.46 -20.83 -20.79
N LEU A 492 18.69 -21.82 -21.66
CA LEU A 492 19.36 -23.07 -21.34
C LEU A 492 20.79 -23.00 -21.88
N HIS A 493 21.75 -23.36 -21.04
CA HIS A 493 23.16 -23.53 -21.42
C HIS A 493 23.65 -24.91 -21.05
N SER A 494 24.65 -25.40 -21.76
CA SER A 494 25.45 -26.55 -21.39
C SER A 494 26.93 -26.16 -21.31
N PHE A 495 27.68 -26.79 -20.41
CA PHE A 495 29.13 -26.76 -20.38
C PHE A 495 29.66 -28.14 -20.70
N ASP A 496 30.46 -28.26 -21.76
CA ASP A 496 31.16 -29.50 -22.10
C ASP A 496 32.43 -29.59 -21.27
N VAL A 497 32.48 -30.55 -20.34
CA VAL A 497 33.59 -30.69 -19.38
C VAL A 497 34.87 -31.20 -20.05
N GLN A 498 34.78 -31.86 -21.20
CA GLN A 498 35.94 -32.32 -21.97
C GLN A 498 36.54 -31.19 -22.83
N LYS A 499 35.70 -30.34 -23.41
CA LYS A 499 36.13 -29.20 -24.25
C LYS A 499 36.41 -27.92 -23.47
N GLY A 500 35.91 -27.80 -22.24
CA GLY A 500 36.03 -26.60 -21.42
C GLY A 500 35.19 -25.41 -21.92
N GLN A 501 34.12 -25.65 -22.68
CA GLN A 501 33.37 -24.63 -23.42
C GLN A 501 31.88 -24.60 -23.06
N TRP A 502 31.33 -23.38 -22.93
CA TRP A 502 29.89 -23.16 -22.81
C TRP A 502 29.20 -23.10 -24.17
N THR A 503 28.02 -23.69 -24.26
CA THR A 503 27.12 -23.65 -25.42
C THR A 503 25.73 -23.22 -24.98
N LYS A 504 25.17 -22.21 -25.65
CA LYS A 504 23.75 -21.86 -25.49
C LYS A 504 22.92 -22.86 -26.29
N GLU A 505 22.17 -23.71 -25.57
CA GLU A 505 21.44 -24.83 -26.18
C GLU A 505 20.31 -24.34 -27.10
N ARG A 506 20.18 -24.99 -28.25
CA ARG A 506 19.05 -24.78 -29.18
C ARG A 506 18.07 -25.94 -29.00
N THR A 507 16.89 -25.63 -28.47
CA THR A 507 15.87 -26.63 -28.16
C THR A 507 14.59 -26.37 -28.95
N ALA A 508 13.90 -27.44 -29.30
CA ALA A 508 12.64 -27.44 -30.04
C ALA A 508 11.43 -27.46 -29.09
N GLY A 509 10.25 -27.11 -29.63
CA GLY A 509 9.01 -27.04 -28.87
C GLY A 509 8.85 -25.76 -28.05
N ARG A 510 7.88 -25.75 -27.13
CA ARG A 510 7.59 -24.63 -26.24
C ARG A 510 8.69 -24.55 -25.18
N ASN A 511 9.52 -23.51 -25.20
CA ASN A 511 10.50 -23.30 -24.13
C ASN A 511 9.81 -22.99 -22.78
N PRO A 512 10.38 -23.41 -21.63
CA PRO A 512 9.84 -23.05 -20.33
C PRO A 512 9.96 -21.54 -20.10
N HIS A 513 8.93 -20.93 -19.52
CA HIS A 513 8.94 -19.50 -19.19
C HIS A 513 10.13 -19.11 -18.29
N ALA A 514 10.76 -17.98 -18.61
CA ALA A 514 11.87 -17.38 -17.88
C ALA A 514 11.58 -17.24 -16.38
N ARG A 515 12.43 -17.82 -15.53
CA ARG A 515 12.18 -18.00 -14.10
C ARG A 515 13.45 -18.17 -13.26
N PHE A 516 13.31 -17.92 -11.97
CA PHE A 516 14.35 -18.07 -10.95
C PHE A 516 13.77 -18.73 -9.69
N SER A 517 14.62 -19.29 -8.83
CA SER A 517 14.21 -20.07 -7.64
C SER A 517 13.37 -21.32 -7.98
N HIS A 518 13.62 -21.93 -9.13
CA HIS A 518 13.05 -23.21 -9.56
C HIS A 518 13.96 -24.37 -9.15
N SER A 519 13.43 -25.60 -9.15
CA SER A 519 14.23 -26.83 -9.11
C SER A 519 14.49 -27.35 -10.53
N ILE A 520 15.63 -28.03 -10.70
CA ILE A 520 15.99 -28.81 -11.89
C ILE A 520 16.32 -30.24 -11.45
N PHE A 521 16.04 -31.25 -12.29
CA PHE A 521 16.40 -32.64 -12.02
C PHE A 521 16.66 -33.41 -13.31
N LEU A 522 17.27 -34.59 -13.19
CA LEU A 522 17.37 -35.57 -14.28
C LEU A 522 16.59 -36.83 -13.94
N TYR A 523 15.90 -37.37 -14.93
CA TYR A 523 15.28 -38.69 -14.88
C TYR A 523 15.44 -39.38 -16.23
N LYS A 524 16.26 -40.43 -16.27
CA LYS A 524 16.62 -41.18 -17.49
C LYS A 524 17.16 -40.20 -18.56
N ASN A 525 16.54 -40.03 -19.71
CA ASN A 525 16.97 -39.07 -20.75
C ASN A 525 16.32 -37.68 -20.64
N TYR A 526 15.55 -37.38 -19.58
CA TYR A 526 14.82 -36.13 -19.42
C TYR A 526 15.44 -35.21 -18.37
N LEU A 527 15.60 -33.94 -18.73
CA LEU A 527 15.89 -32.83 -17.82
C LEU A 527 14.58 -32.13 -17.46
N GLY A 528 14.20 -32.18 -16.17
CA GLY A 528 12.97 -31.59 -15.65
C GLY A 528 13.19 -30.23 -15.00
N VAL A 529 12.24 -29.30 -15.20
CA VAL A 529 12.22 -27.96 -14.57
C VAL A 529 10.88 -27.76 -13.86
N LEU A 530 10.93 -27.44 -12.56
CA LEU A 530 9.77 -27.36 -11.67
C LEU A 530 9.75 -26.07 -10.82
N GLY A 531 8.57 -25.46 -10.67
CA GLY A 531 8.33 -24.35 -9.73
C GLY A 531 9.04 -23.04 -10.10
N GLY A 532 9.30 -22.20 -9.09
CA GLY A 532 10.00 -20.92 -9.21
C GLY A 532 9.13 -19.71 -9.58
N CYS A 533 9.75 -18.53 -9.51
CA CYS A 533 9.13 -17.22 -9.83
C CYS A 533 9.49 -16.76 -11.25
N PRO A 534 8.60 -16.08 -11.99
CA PRO A 534 7.29 -15.59 -11.56
C PRO A 534 6.24 -16.70 -11.47
N VAL A 535 5.51 -16.72 -10.36
CA VAL A 535 4.37 -17.63 -10.16
C VAL A 535 3.23 -17.19 -11.06
N ARG A 536 2.55 -18.15 -11.71
CA ARG A 536 1.37 -17.95 -12.55
C ARG A 536 0.24 -18.88 -12.09
N GLN A 537 -1.00 -18.61 -12.50
CA GLN A 537 -2.18 -19.42 -12.19
C GLN A 537 -2.09 -20.89 -12.67
N HIS A 538 -1.08 -21.24 -13.47
CA HIS A 538 -0.83 -22.60 -13.96
C HIS A 538 0.59 -23.09 -13.63
N CYS A 539 1.10 -22.81 -12.42
CA CYS A 539 2.40 -23.32 -11.95
C CYS A 539 2.48 -24.85 -11.78
N GLN A 540 1.41 -25.56 -12.12
CA GLN A 540 1.30 -27.01 -12.28
C GLN A 540 2.04 -27.56 -13.52
N GLU A 541 2.53 -26.72 -14.45
CA GLU A 541 3.32 -27.20 -15.59
C GLU A 541 4.71 -27.72 -15.17
N LEU A 542 4.94 -29.03 -15.27
CA LEU A 542 6.27 -29.64 -15.30
C LEU A 542 6.81 -29.63 -16.73
N ALA A 543 7.92 -28.94 -16.97
CA ALA A 543 8.59 -28.95 -18.26
C ALA A 543 9.71 -30.00 -18.29
N LEU A 544 9.74 -30.83 -19.33
CA LEU A 544 10.68 -31.94 -19.52
C LEU A 544 11.39 -31.78 -20.87
N LEU A 545 12.70 -31.58 -20.86
CA LEU A 545 13.53 -31.60 -22.06
C LEU A 545 14.02 -33.02 -22.31
N ASP A 546 13.65 -33.63 -23.43
CA ASP A 546 14.35 -34.82 -23.91
C ASP A 546 15.76 -34.41 -24.36
N LEU A 547 16.79 -34.91 -23.67
CA LEU A 547 18.18 -34.54 -23.94
C LEU A 547 18.70 -35.10 -25.27
N LYS A 548 18.12 -36.19 -25.80
CA LYS A 548 18.49 -36.80 -27.09
C LYS A 548 17.84 -36.04 -28.26
N LEU A 549 16.55 -35.72 -28.12
CA LEU A 549 15.79 -35.01 -29.17
C LEU A 549 15.92 -33.47 -29.08
N ARG A 550 16.51 -32.95 -27.99
CA ARG A 550 16.52 -31.53 -27.61
C ARG A 550 15.12 -30.88 -27.67
N LEU A 551 14.08 -31.65 -27.34
CA LEU A 551 12.66 -31.27 -27.46
C LEU A 551 11.99 -31.10 -26.10
N TRP A 552 11.35 -29.95 -25.87
CA TRP A 552 10.55 -29.72 -24.66
C TRP A 552 9.14 -30.31 -24.76
N LYS A 553 8.83 -31.23 -23.84
CA LYS A 553 7.48 -31.67 -23.47
C LYS A 553 7.00 -30.87 -22.25
N HIS A 554 5.69 -30.67 -22.14
CA HIS A 554 5.05 -30.05 -20.96
C HIS A 554 3.99 -31.01 -20.44
N VAL A 555 3.97 -31.22 -19.13
CA VAL A 555 3.10 -32.18 -18.45
C VAL A 555 2.37 -31.45 -17.33
N THR A 556 1.05 -31.54 -17.30
CA THR A 556 0.24 -30.94 -16.24
C THR A 556 0.32 -31.79 -14.98
N LEU A 557 0.78 -31.20 -13.88
CA LEU A 557 0.74 -31.81 -12.55
C LEU A 557 -0.62 -31.50 -11.90
N ASN A 558 -1.51 -32.48 -11.89
CA ASN A 558 -2.82 -32.38 -11.28
C ASN A 558 -2.67 -32.40 -9.74
N SER A 559 -2.79 -31.23 -9.10
CA SER A 559 -2.79 -31.06 -7.64
C SER A 559 -3.64 -29.87 -7.18
N VAL A 560 -4.03 -29.85 -5.90
CA VAL A 560 -5.02 -28.91 -5.36
C VAL A 560 -4.39 -27.54 -5.02
N GLY A 561 -4.02 -26.76 -6.03
CA GLY A 561 -3.98 -25.28 -6.04
C GLY A 561 -3.21 -24.50 -4.96
N LYS A 562 -2.53 -25.16 -4.02
CA LYS A 562 -1.97 -24.54 -2.81
C LYS A 562 -0.48 -24.22 -2.92
N ASP A 563 0.30 -25.03 -3.60
CA ASP A 563 1.76 -24.96 -3.56
C ASP A 563 2.39 -24.02 -4.59
N LEU A 564 3.56 -23.49 -4.22
CA LEU A 564 4.33 -22.54 -5.02
C LEU A 564 5.62 -23.18 -5.56
N PHE A 565 6.20 -24.14 -4.83
CA PHE A 565 7.50 -24.78 -5.10
C PHE A 565 8.65 -23.81 -5.43
N VAL A 566 8.56 -22.57 -4.94
CA VAL A 566 9.60 -21.53 -5.06
C VAL A 566 10.69 -21.80 -4.03
N ARG A 567 11.94 -22.02 -4.45
CA ARG A 567 13.05 -22.46 -3.58
C ARG A 567 12.76 -23.76 -2.82
N SER A 568 11.96 -24.63 -3.43
CA SER A 568 11.89 -26.06 -3.10
C SER A 568 13.18 -26.76 -3.53
N THR A 569 13.34 -28.02 -3.13
CA THR A 569 14.30 -28.95 -3.73
C THR A 569 13.53 -30.14 -4.31
N ALA A 570 13.91 -30.61 -5.51
CA ALA A 570 13.34 -31.81 -6.12
C ALA A 570 14.44 -32.86 -6.34
N ASN A 571 14.28 -34.05 -5.76
CA ASN A 571 15.21 -35.18 -5.86
C ASN A 571 14.49 -36.38 -6.49
N VAL A 572 15.13 -37.07 -7.43
CA VAL A 572 14.60 -38.31 -8.02
C VAL A 572 15.07 -39.49 -7.17
N VAL A 573 14.13 -40.32 -6.73
CA VAL A 573 14.36 -41.46 -5.85
C VAL A 573 13.69 -42.68 -6.46
N GLY A 574 14.50 -43.56 -7.07
CA GLY A 574 13.98 -44.58 -7.97
C GLY A 574 13.30 -43.94 -9.18
N ASP A 575 11.99 -44.10 -9.28
CA ASP A 575 11.16 -43.51 -10.34
C ASP A 575 10.20 -42.41 -9.83
N ASP A 576 10.31 -42.00 -8.56
CA ASP A 576 9.50 -40.93 -7.99
C ASP A 576 10.30 -39.64 -7.79
N LEU A 577 9.68 -38.50 -8.06
CA LEU A 577 10.22 -37.17 -7.79
C LEU A 577 9.77 -36.70 -6.41
N ALA A 578 10.67 -36.75 -5.42
CA ALA A 578 10.45 -36.21 -4.08
C ALA A 578 10.73 -34.70 -4.06
N ILE A 579 9.67 -33.91 -3.86
CA ILE A 579 9.69 -32.44 -3.78
C ILE A 579 9.57 -32.06 -2.30
N VAL A 580 10.57 -31.34 -1.78
CA VAL A 580 10.61 -30.93 -0.38
C VAL A 580 10.55 -29.41 -0.27
N GLY A 581 9.54 -28.92 0.44
CA GLY A 581 9.40 -27.53 0.87
C GLY A 581 9.31 -26.52 -0.28
N GLY A 582 9.87 -25.34 -0.05
CA GLY A 582 9.70 -24.16 -0.88
C GLY A 582 8.59 -23.24 -0.35
N GLY A 583 8.26 -22.19 -1.11
CA GLY A 583 7.25 -21.19 -0.75
C GLY A 583 7.70 -19.75 -0.94
N ALA A 584 6.93 -18.81 -0.40
CA ALA A 584 7.25 -17.38 -0.44
C ALA A 584 6.94 -16.66 0.88
N SER A 585 7.82 -15.73 1.26
CA SER A 585 7.55 -14.73 2.30
C SER A 585 7.11 -13.44 1.63
N CYS A 586 5.96 -12.92 2.02
CA CYS A 586 5.53 -11.56 1.72
C CYS A 586 5.39 -10.78 3.03
N TYR A 587 5.88 -9.54 3.05
CA TYR A 587 5.75 -8.66 4.21
C TYR A 587 4.27 -8.41 4.61
N ALA A 588 3.34 -8.49 3.65
CA ALA A 588 1.91 -8.42 3.91
C ALA A 588 1.31 -9.78 4.33
N PHE A 589 1.45 -10.82 3.49
CA PHE A 589 0.76 -12.11 3.64
C PHE A 589 1.46 -13.12 4.57
N GLY A 590 2.52 -12.73 5.26
CA GLY A 590 3.33 -13.63 6.07
C GLY A 590 4.19 -14.59 5.23
N THR A 591 4.49 -15.75 5.80
CA THR A 591 5.30 -16.80 5.18
C THR A 591 4.41 -18.00 4.84
N LYS A 592 4.28 -18.31 3.55
CA LYS A 592 3.59 -19.51 3.08
C LYS A 592 4.63 -20.49 2.52
N PHE A 593 4.78 -21.63 3.17
CA PHE A 593 5.56 -22.76 2.67
C PHE A 593 4.76 -23.58 1.64
N SER A 594 5.42 -24.56 1.03
CA SER A 594 4.79 -25.61 0.24
C SER A 594 4.92 -26.96 0.93
N GLU A 595 3.91 -27.80 0.79
CA GLU A 595 3.84 -29.12 1.41
C GLU A 595 4.82 -30.10 0.72
N PRO A 596 5.39 -31.07 1.46
CA PRO A 596 6.15 -32.16 0.87
C PRO A 596 5.30 -33.01 -0.09
N ALA A 597 5.78 -33.20 -1.32
CA ALA A 597 5.02 -33.79 -2.41
C ALA A 597 5.84 -34.82 -3.22
N LYS A 598 5.18 -35.84 -3.75
CA LYS A 598 5.74 -36.85 -4.66
C LYS A 598 5.00 -36.92 -5.99
N VAL A 599 5.76 -37.09 -7.08
CA VAL A 599 5.21 -37.29 -8.44
C VAL A 599 5.88 -38.51 -9.05
N SER A 600 5.11 -39.53 -9.44
CA SER A 600 5.68 -40.70 -10.09
C SER A 600 6.00 -40.43 -11.55
N LEU A 601 7.25 -40.71 -11.95
CA LEU A 601 7.77 -40.45 -13.29
C LEU A 601 7.69 -41.67 -14.22
N LEU A 602 7.29 -42.84 -13.71
CA LEU A 602 7.08 -44.08 -14.49
C LEU A 602 6.19 -43.85 -15.73
N HIS A 603 5.11 -43.08 -15.57
CA HIS A 603 4.13 -42.82 -16.62
C HIS A 603 4.75 -42.11 -17.85
N LEU A 604 5.90 -41.43 -17.71
CA LEU A 604 6.63 -40.81 -18.83
C LEU A 604 7.18 -41.86 -19.82
N MET A 605 7.41 -43.11 -19.37
CA MET A 605 7.94 -44.18 -20.22
C MET A 605 6.92 -44.71 -21.24
N HIS A 606 5.63 -44.70 -20.93
CA HIS A 606 4.57 -45.28 -21.76
C HIS A 606 4.10 -44.36 -22.92
N SER A 607 4.92 -43.36 -23.30
CA SER A 607 4.52 -42.26 -24.19
C SER A 607 5.15 -42.27 -25.60
N HIS A 608 5.72 -43.40 -26.04
CA HIS A 608 6.18 -43.61 -27.43
C HIS A 608 6.10 -45.09 -27.84
N ASP A 609 5.23 -45.41 -28.82
CA ASP A 609 5.64 -45.94 -30.14
C ASP A 609 4.43 -46.23 -31.04
N GLU A 610 4.41 -45.64 -32.24
CA GLU A 610 3.74 -46.14 -33.46
C GLU A 610 4.15 -45.26 -34.67
N PRO A 611 4.77 -45.81 -35.74
CA PRO A 611 5.33 -45.00 -36.83
C PRO A 611 4.31 -44.65 -37.92
N VAL A 612 3.83 -43.41 -37.93
CA VAL A 612 2.91 -42.89 -38.97
C VAL A 612 3.56 -42.94 -40.36
N LYS A 613 3.07 -43.85 -41.20
CA LYS A 613 3.57 -44.09 -42.57
C LYS A 613 3.27 -42.91 -43.50
N THR A 614 4.23 -42.60 -44.36
CA THR A 614 4.12 -41.51 -45.34
C THR A 614 3.22 -41.88 -46.51
N GLN A 615 2.27 -41.02 -46.87
CA GLN A 615 1.77 -40.95 -48.24
C GLN A 615 1.84 -39.51 -48.78
N ARG A 616 2.42 -39.39 -49.98
CA ARG A 616 2.46 -38.14 -50.76
C ARG A 616 1.21 -38.04 -51.62
N LYS A 617 0.70 -36.83 -51.83
CA LYS A 617 0.23 -36.41 -53.16
C LYS A 617 0.68 -34.98 -53.45
N ARG A 618 1.07 -34.75 -54.72
CA ARG A 618 1.47 -33.45 -55.25
C ARG A 618 0.25 -32.74 -55.85
N THR A 619 0.26 -31.42 -55.82
CA THR A 619 -0.17 -30.57 -56.94
C THR A 619 0.79 -29.38 -57.02
N SER A 620 0.94 -28.82 -58.22
CA SER A 620 1.87 -27.72 -58.55
C SER A 620 1.12 -26.43 -58.84
N ASN A 621 1.85 -25.30 -58.79
CA ASN A 621 1.95 -24.20 -59.77
C ASN A 621 2.75 -23.08 -59.07
N GLN A 622 3.94 -22.63 -59.50
CA GLN A 622 4.32 -21.97 -60.77
C GLN A 622 3.67 -20.59 -60.99
N ASN A 623 4.43 -19.53 -60.65
CA ASN A 623 4.92 -18.43 -61.50
C ASN A 623 6.07 -17.76 -60.68
N GLU A 624 7.27 -17.46 -61.21
CA GLU A 624 7.65 -16.39 -62.17
C GLU A 624 7.42 -14.97 -61.61
N GLY A 625 8.40 -14.02 -61.63
CA GLY A 625 9.73 -14.01 -62.27
C GLY A 625 10.75 -13.03 -61.67
N THR A 626 11.82 -12.70 -62.41
CA THR A 626 13.12 -12.18 -61.89
C THR A 626 13.40 -10.69 -62.17
N ASN A 627 14.13 -9.98 -61.28
CA ASN A 627 15.24 -9.00 -61.51
C ASN A 627 15.53 -8.20 -60.20
N ARG A 628 16.73 -7.75 -59.76
CA ARG A 628 18.00 -7.20 -60.35
C ARG A 628 17.84 -5.77 -60.91
N ASN A 629 18.70 -4.76 -60.64
CA ASN A 629 20.10 -4.69 -60.16
C ASN A 629 20.38 -3.50 -59.19
N ASN A 630 21.62 -3.43 -58.68
CA ASN A 630 22.20 -2.36 -57.84
C ASN A 630 22.55 -1.06 -58.60
N ILE A 631 22.76 0.05 -57.87
CA ILE A 631 23.88 1.02 -58.05
C ILE A 631 24.38 1.43 -56.64
N GLU A 632 25.67 1.79 -56.52
CA GLU A 632 26.40 2.08 -55.26
C GLU A 632 26.84 3.56 -55.13
N ASN A 633 27.68 3.84 -54.10
CA ASN A 633 28.54 5.03 -53.86
C ASN A 633 27.97 6.19 -53.01
N SER A 634 28.77 6.98 -52.27
CA SER A 634 29.83 6.71 -51.24
C SER A 634 30.64 7.99 -50.93
N CYS A 635 31.19 8.08 -49.70
CA CYS A 635 32.28 8.99 -49.24
C CYS A 635 31.99 10.50 -48.99
N GLY A 636 32.65 11.02 -47.94
CA GLY A 636 33.03 12.44 -47.73
C GLY A 636 34.50 12.65 -48.15
N PRO A 637 35.40 13.35 -47.41
CA PRO A 637 35.29 13.96 -46.06
C PRO A 637 36.01 15.35 -45.89
N GLN A 638 36.49 15.68 -44.66
CA GLN A 638 37.49 16.72 -44.22
C GLN A 638 36.99 18.18 -43.99
N LEU A 639 37.05 18.83 -42.80
CA LEU A 639 38.10 19.21 -41.80
C LEU A 639 38.90 20.52 -42.07
N GLU A 640 39.25 21.21 -40.96
CA GLU A 640 40.22 22.34 -40.78
C GLU A 640 39.79 23.76 -41.28
N HIS A 641 40.16 24.91 -40.69
CA HIS A 641 41.13 25.34 -39.62
C HIS A 641 40.54 26.47 -38.68
N ALA A 642 41.33 27.00 -37.72
CA ALA A 642 41.12 28.20 -36.86
C ALA A 642 42.42 29.10 -36.88
N PRO A 643 42.72 30.12 -36.03
CA PRO A 643 42.02 30.76 -34.87
C PRO A 643 42.15 32.35 -34.84
N ASN A 644 42.26 32.99 -33.64
CA ASN A 644 42.54 34.42 -33.28
C ASN A 644 41.29 35.32 -33.03
N ILE A 645 41.21 36.40 -32.20
CA ILE A 645 41.99 37.11 -31.11
C ILE A 645 41.06 38.26 -30.57
N SER A 646 41.10 38.90 -29.37
CA SER A 646 41.57 38.66 -27.98
C SER A 646 40.84 39.68 -27.02
N GLU A 647 41.23 39.79 -25.73
CA GLU A 647 41.36 41.01 -24.83
C GLU A 647 40.46 42.29 -25.01
N ASP A 648 40.09 43.12 -24.01
CA ASP A 648 40.10 43.01 -22.52
C ASP A 648 39.25 44.12 -21.80
N GLU A 649 39.16 44.04 -20.46
CA GLU A 649 38.94 45.07 -19.39
C GLU A 649 37.95 46.28 -19.44
N SER A 650 37.32 46.53 -18.26
CA SER A 650 36.85 47.84 -17.68
C SER A 650 35.66 48.61 -18.34
N SER A 651 34.74 49.36 -17.70
CA SER A 651 34.35 49.75 -16.32
C SER A 651 34.52 51.25 -15.93
N HIS A 652 33.39 51.95 -15.72
CA HIS A 652 33.23 53.30 -15.09
C HIS A 652 33.83 54.51 -15.86
N SER A 653 33.43 55.78 -15.67
CA SER A 653 32.12 56.41 -15.31
C SER A 653 32.19 57.93 -15.65
N ASP A 654 31.34 58.79 -15.04
CA ASP A 654 31.49 60.26 -14.88
C ASP A 654 31.24 61.17 -16.13
N ASP A 655 30.69 62.40 -16.05
CA ASP A 655 29.94 63.01 -14.93
C ASP A 655 28.90 64.11 -15.29
N ASN A 656 27.81 64.10 -14.52
CA ASN A 656 27.02 65.20 -13.89
C ASN A 656 26.95 66.70 -14.38
N ILE A 657 25.69 67.19 -14.45
CA ILE A 657 25.10 68.41 -13.76
C ILE A 657 25.44 69.82 -14.33
N PRO A 658 24.58 70.90 -14.20
CA PRO A 658 23.42 71.16 -13.29
C PRO A 658 22.04 71.41 -13.98
N CYS A 659 20.88 71.02 -13.39
CA CYS A 659 20.09 71.57 -12.26
C CYS A 659 19.16 72.78 -12.56
N LEU A 660 17.84 72.60 -12.34
CA LEU A 660 16.94 73.54 -11.65
C LEU A 660 15.59 72.84 -11.31
N ASN A 661 14.81 73.39 -10.37
CA ASN A 661 13.68 72.72 -9.69
C ASN A 661 12.32 72.97 -10.36
N ASP A 662 11.34 72.06 -10.24
CA ASP A 662 10.29 72.22 -9.21
C ASP A 662 9.39 70.99 -8.89
N GLN A 663 8.87 70.99 -7.66
CA GLN A 663 7.68 70.34 -7.07
C GLN A 663 7.02 69.07 -7.70
N SER A 664 7.47 67.90 -7.21
CA SER A 664 6.64 66.86 -6.56
C SER A 664 5.36 66.28 -7.23
N GLN A 665 5.45 65.01 -7.66
CA GLN A 665 4.42 63.98 -7.40
C GLN A 665 5.05 62.57 -7.35
N MET A 666 4.79 61.80 -6.29
CA MET A 666 5.22 60.39 -6.20
C MET A 666 4.24 59.47 -6.93
N ILE A 667 4.74 58.76 -7.95
CA ILE A 667 3.99 57.71 -8.65
C ILE A 667 3.91 56.47 -7.76
N ALA A 668 2.69 56.00 -7.46
CA ALA A 668 2.48 54.81 -6.63
C ALA A 668 2.67 53.52 -7.44
N LEU A 669 3.66 52.69 -7.08
CA LEU A 669 3.99 51.43 -7.76
C LEU A 669 2.96 50.29 -7.57
N HIS A 670 1.99 50.47 -6.68
CA HIS A 670 0.98 49.45 -6.35
C HIS A 670 -0.41 50.09 -6.35
N TYR A 671 -1.42 49.32 -6.74
CA TYR A 671 -2.79 49.82 -6.92
C TYR A 671 -3.84 48.96 -6.21
N VAL A 672 -4.94 49.60 -5.82
CA VAL A 672 -6.14 49.01 -5.21
C VAL A 672 -7.38 49.59 -5.88
N LEU A 673 -8.31 48.74 -6.29
CA LEU A 673 -9.65 49.15 -6.71
C LEU A 673 -10.58 49.26 -5.50
N GLN A 674 -11.01 50.47 -5.17
CA GLN A 674 -12.05 50.74 -4.18
C GLN A 674 -13.44 50.57 -4.82
N LEU A 675 -14.33 49.86 -4.13
CA LEU A 675 -15.71 49.62 -4.52
C LEU A 675 -16.64 49.74 -3.32
N GLU A 676 -17.87 50.23 -3.52
CA GLU A 676 -18.91 50.18 -2.48
C GLU A 676 -19.18 48.75 -2.03
N LYS A 677 -19.33 48.53 -0.72
CA LYS A 677 -19.50 47.22 -0.07
C LYS A 677 -20.69 46.40 -0.59
N LYS A 678 -21.73 47.06 -1.11
CA LYS A 678 -22.88 46.43 -1.80
C LYS A 678 -22.49 45.74 -3.12
N TYR A 679 -21.51 46.28 -3.84
CA TYR A 679 -21.03 45.75 -5.13
C TYR A 679 -19.72 44.95 -5.00
N ALA A 680 -18.99 45.11 -3.89
CA ALA A 680 -17.70 44.49 -3.62
C ALA A 680 -17.63 42.97 -3.87
N LYS A 681 -18.72 42.21 -3.70
CA LYS A 681 -18.74 40.78 -4.08
C LYS A 681 -18.63 40.61 -5.61
N LEU A 682 -19.49 41.31 -6.35
CA LEU A 682 -19.59 41.17 -7.80
C LEU A 682 -18.34 41.72 -8.50
N GLY A 683 -17.85 42.90 -8.09
CA GLY A 683 -16.59 43.44 -8.59
C GLY A 683 -15.37 42.55 -8.29
N LYS A 684 -15.32 41.89 -7.12
CA LYS A 684 -14.28 40.89 -6.81
C LYS A 684 -14.35 39.68 -7.74
N ASP A 685 -15.54 39.21 -8.07
CA ASP A 685 -15.71 38.04 -8.94
C ASP A 685 -15.46 38.40 -10.42
N ILE A 686 -15.71 39.65 -10.84
CA ILE A 686 -15.23 40.23 -12.11
C ILE A 686 -13.69 40.29 -12.15
N LEU A 687 -13.06 40.96 -11.16
CA LEU A 687 -11.59 41.10 -11.08
C LEU A 687 -10.88 39.73 -11.06
N LYS A 688 -11.51 38.67 -10.53
CA LYS A 688 -11.01 37.29 -10.63
C LYS A 688 -11.13 36.70 -12.03
N LYS A 689 -12.28 36.88 -12.71
CA LYS A 689 -12.53 36.28 -14.04
C LYS A 689 -11.43 36.68 -15.03
N PHE A 690 -11.08 37.96 -15.05
CA PHE A 690 -10.10 38.52 -15.98
C PHE A 690 -8.67 38.57 -15.42
N GLY A 691 -8.40 37.95 -14.26
CA GLY A 691 -7.06 37.87 -13.66
C GLY A 691 -6.54 39.16 -13.02
N TRP A 692 -7.31 40.24 -13.03
CA TRP A 692 -6.94 41.56 -12.53
C TRP A 692 -6.71 41.65 -11.00
N LEU A 693 -7.29 40.74 -10.22
CA LEU A 693 -7.15 40.71 -8.75
C LEU A 693 -5.79 40.14 -8.30
N ASP A 694 -5.00 40.94 -7.60
CA ASP A 694 -3.74 40.49 -6.97
C ASP A 694 -4.04 39.59 -5.76
N LEU A 695 -3.83 38.29 -5.93
CA LEU A 695 -4.03 37.26 -4.91
C LEU A 695 -2.89 37.14 -3.88
N GLY A 696 -1.81 37.91 -4.03
CA GLY A 696 -0.70 38.00 -3.07
C GLY A 696 -0.98 38.96 -1.91
N ARG A 697 -1.72 40.04 -2.17
CA ARG A 697 -2.21 41.02 -1.17
C ARG A 697 -3.61 40.64 -0.65
N LYS A 698 -4.04 41.29 0.44
CA LYS A 698 -5.38 41.08 1.05
C LYS A 698 -6.30 42.25 0.73
N ALA A 699 -7.52 41.95 0.31
CA ALA A 699 -8.60 42.94 0.28
C ALA A 699 -8.99 43.37 1.70
N TYR A 700 -9.32 44.65 1.88
CA TYR A 700 -9.61 45.31 3.16
C TYR A 700 -10.85 46.21 3.03
N SER A 701 -11.44 46.63 4.16
CA SER A 701 -12.45 47.69 4.18
C SER A 701 -11.81 49.02 4.57
N ASP A 702 -12.41 50.13 4.13
CA ASP A 702 -12.13 51.44 4.73
C ASP A 702 -12.57 51.51 6.20
N GLU A 703 -12.16 52.57 6.90
CA GLU A 703 -12.40 52.72 8.35
C GLU A 703 -13.89 52.91 8.69
N GLY A 704 -14.67 53.50 7.77
CA GLY A 704 -16.13 53.55 7.88
C GLY A 704 -16.83 52.24 7.54
N GLY A 705 -16.12 51.26 6.96
CA GLY A 705 -16.70 50.01 6.50
C GLY A 705 -17.75 50.17 5.39
N VAL A 706 -17.65 51.21 4.58
CA VAL A 706 -18.54 51.58 3.47
C VAL A 706 -18.01 51.03 2.15
N HIS A 707 -16.69 51.07 1.95
CA HIS A 707 -16.01 50.57 0.76
C HIS A 707 -15.10 49.38 1.08
N ILE A 708 -14.80 48.59 0.05
CA ILE A 708 -13.83 47.49 0.08
C ILE A 708 -12.75 47.80 -0.96
N GLY A 709 -11.50 47.83 -0.53
CA GLY A 709 -10.33 47.90 -1.40
C GLY A 709 -9.89 46.51 -1.85
N PHE A 710 -9.79 46.33 -3.17
CA PHE A 710 -9.27 45.12 -3.82
C PHE A 710 -7.90 45.39 -4.45
N PRO A 711 -6.82 44.75 -3.95
CA PRO A 711 -5.51 44.79 -4.60
C PRO A 711 -5.60 44.35 -6.07
N VAL A 712 -5.07 45.15 -6.99
CA VAL A 712 -5.08 44.88 -8.43
C VAL A 712 -3.67 44.92 -9.03
N HIS A 713 -3.49 44.21 -10.15
CA HIS A 713 -2.26 44.23 -10.95
C HIS A 713 -2.14 45.53 -11.76
N GLN A 714 -0.90 45.95 -12.04
CA GLN A 714 -0.59 47.19 -12.78
C GLN A 714 -1.17 47.19 -14.21
N GLU A 715 -1.25 46.02 -14.86
CA GLU A 715 -1.89 45.82 -16.16
C GLU A 715 -3.35 46.29 -16.18
N PHE A 716 -4.09 46.10 -15.07
CA PHE A 716 -5.47 46.58 -14.94
C PHE A 716 -5.55 48.10 -14.82
N PHE A 717 -4.57 48.76 -14.19
CA PHE A 717 -4.57 50.22 -14.06
C PHE A 717 -4.49 50.91 -15.43
N ALA A 718 -3.63 50.41 -16.33
CA ALA A 718 -3.54 50.92 -17.70
C ALA A 718 -4.87 50.76 -18.46
N VAL A 719 -5.39 49.52 -18.53
CA VAL A 719 -6.63 49.19 -19.26
C VAL A 719 -7.87 49.90 -18.70
N PHE A 720 -7.91 50.19 -17.39
CA PHE A 720 -8.98 50.95 -16.76
C PHE A 720 -8.91 52.45 -17.09
N HIS A 721 -7.71 53.03 -17.26
CA HIS A 721 -7.53 54.46 -17.53
C HIS A 721 -7.51 54.85 -19.01
N GLU A 722 -6.98 54.01 -19.92
CA GLU A 722 -7.01 54.29 -21.37
C GLU A 722 -8.43 54.56 -21.88
N ARG A 723 -9.42 53.86 -21.30
CA ARG A 723 -10.83 54.02 -21.66
C ARG A 723 -11.48 55.31 -21.17
N ASN A 724 -10.96 55.95 -20.12
CA ASN A 724 -11.48 57.24 -19.67
C ASN A 724 -11.10 58.39 -20.62
N HIS A 725 -10.01 58.26 -21.39
CA HIS A 725 -9.73 59.19 -22.49
C HIS A 725 -10.64 58.92 -23.69
N ASN A 726 -10.82 57.66 -24.09
CA ASN A 726 -11.64 57.30 -25.27
C ASN A 726 -13.15 57.46 -25.08
N LEU A 727 -13.65 57.81 -23.89
CA LEU A 727 -15.04 58.27 -23.70
C LEU A 727 -15.22 59.80 -23.87
N GLY A 728 -14.13 60.57 -23.94
CA GLY A 728 -14.19 62.04 -24.06
C GLY A 728 -14.53 62.54 -25.48
N ASP A 729 -13.92 61.94 -26.51
CA ASP A 729 -14.01 62.42 -27.90
C ASP A 729 -15.15 61.82 -28.73
N ALA A 730 -15.99 60.95 -28.14
CA ALA A 730 -17.11 60.30 -28.83
C ALA A 730 -18.48 61.00 -28.63
N PHE A 731 -18.48 62.27 -28.21
CA PHE A 731 -19.67 63.00 -27.76
C PHE A 731 -20.23 64.03 -28.76
N ASP A 732 -20.26 63.70 -30.06
CA ASP A 732 -21.18 64.37 -31.02
C ASP A 732 -21.80 63.38 -32.03
N ARG A 733 -23.05 63.67 -32.38
CA ARG A 733 -23.90 63.11 -33.46
C ARG A 733 -24.48 61.70 -33.30
N GLN A 734 -25.81 61.70 -33.18
CA GLN A 734 -26.76 60.70 -33.69
C GLN A 734 -26.76 59.30 -33.02
N ASN A 735 -27.46 59.21 -31.89
CA ASN A 735 -28.74 58.47 -31.87
C ASN A 735 -29.58 58.77 -30.61
N GLU A 736 -30.62 59.59 -30.74
CA GLU A 736 -31.70 59.68 -29.75
C GLU A 736 -32.55 58.40 -29.81
N GLY A 737 -32.16 57.34 -29.08
CA GLY A 737 -32.80 56.04 -29.33
C GLY A 737 -32.65 54.88 -28.35
N LEU A 738 -31.96 54.98 -27.20
CA LEU A 738 -31.92 53.83 -26.27
C LEU A 738 -31.80 54.10 -24.75
N PHE A 739 -31.89 55.36 -24.29
CA PHE A 739 -31.75 55.69 -22.86
C PHE A 739 -33.09 55.85 -22.11
N SER A 740 -33.87 54.76 -21.97
CA SER A 740 -35.01 54.73 -21.04
C SER A 740 -35.51 53.31 -20.63
N LYS A 741 -34.77 52.62 -19.75
CA LYS A 741 -35.33 51.67 -18.76
C LYS A 741 -34.29 51.30 -17.70
N PRO A 742 -34.64 51.27 -16.40
CA PRO A 742 -33.76 50.69 -15.38
C PRO A 742 -33.70 49.17 -15.59
N LEU A 743 -32.50 48.64 -15.86
CA LEU A 743 -32.31 47.21 -16.09
C LEU A 743 -32.67 46.44 -14.80
N LYS A 744 -33.71 45.59 -14.86
CA LYS A 744 -34.17 44.85 -13.69
C LYS A 744 -33.09 43.87 -13.23
N ARG A 745 -32.88 43.80 -11.91
CA ARG A 745 -31.94 42.88 -11.25
C ARG A 745 -32.42 41.43 -11.38
N ASP A 746 -32.00 40.76 -12.44
CA ASP A 746 -31.89 39.30 -12.49
C ASP A 746 -30.52 38.87 -13.05
N LYS A 747 -30.17 37.60 -12.82
CA LYS A 747 -28.79 37.09 -12.85
C LYS A 747 -28.07 37.30 -14.18
N PHE A 748 -27.06 38.18 -14.21
CA PHE A 748 -26.00 38.12 -15.21
C PHE A 748 -25.17 36.83 -15.03
N LEU A 749 -25.04 36.04 -16.11
CA LEU A 749 -24.09 34.94 -16.16
C LEU A 749 -22.68 35.51 -16.34
N LEU A 750 -21.91 35.52 -15.24
CA LEU A 750 -20.52 36.00 -15.19
C LEU A 750 -19.62 35.40 -16.29
N ASN A 751 -19.95 34.21 -16.79
CA ASN A 751 -19.21 33.54 -17.87
C ASN A 751 -19.29 34.29 -19.21
N GLU A 752 -20.41 34.94 -19.54
CA GLU A 752 -20.66 35.53 -20.86
C GLU A 752 -20.09 36.94 -21.04
N LEU A 753 -19.89 37.70 -19.94
CA LEU A 753 -19.28 39.05 -19.96
C LEU A 753 -17.99 39.11 -20.79
N SER A 754 -17.91 40.01 -21.76
CA SER A 754 -16.66 40.41 -22.39
C SER A 754 -15.80 41.28 -21.45
N CYS A 755 -14.52 41.44 -21.80
CA CYS A 755 -13.63 42.39 -21.14
C CYS A 755 -14.17 43.83 -21.20
N SER A 756 -14.83 44.19 -22.31
CA SER A 756 -15.43 45.51 -22.54
C SER A 756 -16.57 45.82 -21.59
N GLU A 757 -17.49 44.88 -21.38
CA GLU A 757 -18.66 45.07 -20.51
C GLU A 757 -18.26 45.02 -19.03
N ALA A 758 -17.26 44.20 -18.69
CA ALA A 758 -16.71 44.10 -17.34
C ALA A 758 -16.16 45.44 -16.82
N LEU A 759 -15.48 46.21 -17.67
CA LEU A 759 -14.96 47.54 -17.31
C LEU A 759 -16.09 48.56 -17.11
N ILE A 760 -17.11 48.52 -17.97
CA ILE A 760 -18.30 49.40 -17.87
C ILE A 760 -19.06 49.11 -16.56
N LEU A 761 -19.32 47.83 -16.25
CA LEU A 761 -19.99 47.41 -15.02
C LEU A 761 -19.20 47.76 -13.76
N LEU A 762 -17.86 47.71 -13.80
CA LEU A 762 -17.04 48.21 -12.68
C LEU A 762 -17.22 49.74 -12.51
N HIS A 763 -17.20 50.51 -13.60
CA HIS A 763 -17.40 51.96 -13.54
C HIS A 763 -18.81 52.35 -13.05
N GLU A 764 -19.86 51.67 -13.51
CA GLU A 764 -21.24 51.81 -12.99
C GLU A 764 -21.37 51.47 -11.49
N TYR A 765 -20.49 50.61 -10.97
CA TYR A 765 -20.43 50.27 -9.54
C TYR A 765 -19.53 51.20 -8.71
N GLY A 766 -19.11 52.33 -9.27
CA GLY A 766 -18.29 53.33 -8.57
C GLY A 766 -16.86 52.85 -8.29
N ALA A 767 -16.30 52.05 -9.20
CA ALA A 767 -14.91 51.58 -9.13
C ALA A 767 -13.92 52.75 -9.24
N ILE A 768 -13.13 53.00 -8.20
CA ILE A 768 -12.04 54.00 -8.20
C ILE A 768 -10.72 53.26 -7.99
N VAL A 769 -9.73 53.43 -8.88
CA VAL A 769 -8.37 52.92 -8.64
C VAL A 769 -7.58 53.94 -7.82
N LEU A 770 -6.99 53.50 -6.72
CA LEU A 770 -6.14 54.30 -5.84
C LEU A 770 -4.73 53.68 -5.74
N GLY A 771 -3.74 54.53 -5.48
CA GLY A 771 -2.38 54.09 -5.13
C GLY A 771 -2.34 53.45 -3.75
N ASP A 772 -1.89 52.20 -3.68
CA ASP A 772 -1.75 51.42 -2.45
C ASP A 772 -0.48 51.84 -1.70
N LYS A 773 -0.64 52.67 -0.67
CA LYS A 773 0.45 53.18 0.17
C LYS A 773 0.79 52.29 1.37
N VAL A 774 0.18 51.11 1.53
CA VAL A 774 0.28 50.27 2.75
C VAL A 774 0.79 48.85 2.43
N VAL A 775 1.91 48.80 1.71
CA VAL A 775 2.42 47.58 1.03
C VAL A 775 3.01 46.52 1.98
N GLU A 776 3.60 46.90 3.12
CA GLU A 776 4.51 46.00 3.85
C GLU A 776 3.84 44.95 4.76
N GLU A 777 2.84 45.34 5.56
CA GLU A 777 2.45 44.56 6.75
C GLU A 777 1.74 43.21 6.50
N ARG A 778 0.99 43.04 5.39
CA ARG A 778 -0.18 42.10 5.40
C ARG A 778 -0.12 40.93 4.42
N LYS A 779 1.08 40.46 4.08
CA LYS A 779 1.34 39.22 3.33
C LYS A 779 0.58 38.00 3.91
N ALA A 780 0.26 37.02 3.07
CA ALA A 780 -0.41 35.79 3.48
C ALA A 780 0.55 34.85 4.25
N ALA A 781 0.04 34.13 5.25
CA ALA A 781 0.86 33.23 6.06
C ALA A 781 1.39 32.05 5.21
N LYS A 782 2.71 31.86 5.22
CA LYS A 782 3.38 30.72 4.56
C LYS A 782 2.99 29.40 5.26
N SER A 783 2.91 28.30 4.52
CA SER A 783 2.69 26.97 5.10
C SER A 783 3.97 26.45 5.79
N PRO A 784 3.87 25.57 6.81
CA PRO A 784 5.05 25.00 7.49
C PRO A 784 6.07 24.39 6.51
N LEU A 785 5.60 23.63 5.52
CA LEU A 785 6.46 23.09 4.46
C LEU A 785 7.14 24.18 3.62
N LYS A 786 6.46 25.30 3.31
CA LYS A 786 7.09 26.39 2.55
C LYS A 786 8.15 27.12 3.38
N VAL A 787 7.87 27.39 4.66
CA VAL A 787 8.86 27.96 5.60
C VAL A 787 10.08 27.03 5.72
N MET A 788 9.84 25.73 5.88
CA MET A 788 10.90 24.71 5.95
C MET A 788 11.75 24.66 4.68
N THR A 789 11.13 24.61 3.48
CA THR A 789 11.90 24.60 2.22
C THR A 789 12.78 25.85 2.14
N GLU A 790 12.21 27.05 2.32
CA GLU A 790 12.96 28.31 2.17
C GLU A 790 14.13 28.41 3.16
N ALA A 791 13.94 28.00 4.41
CA ALA A 791 14.99 28.05 5.42
C ALA A 791 16.08 26.98 5.21
N ILE A 792 15.72 25.77 4.76
CA ILE A 792 16.70 24.69 4.50
C ILE A 792 17.44 24.91 3.18
N THR A 793 16.80 25.48 2.15
CA THR A 793 17.49 25.92 0.93
C THR A 793 18.60 26.92 1.26
N SER A 794 18.28 27.97 2.04
CA SER A 794 19.30 28.95 2.47
C SER A 794 20.41 28.36 3.33
N LEU A 795 20.10 27.37 4.19
CA LEU A 795 21.11 26.63 4.97
C LEU A 795 22.04 25.81 4.06
N ILE A 796 21.48 25.07 3.10
CA ILE A 796 22.23 24.25 2.13
C ILE A 796 23.14 25.12 1.27
N GLU A 797 22.64 26.24 0.76
CA GLU A 797 23.40 27.23 -0.02
C GLU A 797 24.56 27.80 0.79
N HIS A 798 24.31 28.25 2.03
CA HIS A 798 25.34 28.79 2.93
C HIS A 798 26.41 27.76 3.34
N LYS A 799 26.04 26.47 3.39
CA LYS A 799 26.95 25.35 3.73
C LYS A 799 27.59 24.69 2.51
N GLY A 800 27.33 25.17 1.29
CA GLY A 800 27.89 24.63 0.04
C GLY A 800 27.40 23.22 -0.32
N LEU A 801 26.22 22.81 0.17
CA LEU A 801 25.70 21.45 0.00
C LEU A 801 24.85 21.29 -1.29
N PRO A 802 24.71 20.06 -1.83
CA PRO A 802 24.00 19.86 -3.10
C PRO A 802 22.48 20.05 -3.01
N ALA A 803 21.90 20.84 -3.91
CA ALA A 803 20.47 21.13 -3.96
C ALA A 803 19.54 19.90 -4.06
N ARG A 804 20.05 18.76 -4.57
CA ARG A 804 19.33 17.47 -4.62
C ARG A 804 18.76 17.04 -3.26
N LEU A 805 19.41 17.44 -2.16
CA LEU A 805 18.98 17.12 -0.79
C LEU A 805 17.55 17.60 -0.51
N LEU A 806 17.09 18.67 -1.18
CA LEU A 806 15.72 19.20 -1.03
C LEU A 806 14.62 18.20 -1.44
N GLU A 807 14.95 17.14 -2.17
CA GLU A 807 14.02 16.05 -2.51
C GLU A 807 13.65 15.16 -1.30
N GLU A 808 14.50 15.09 -0.27
CA GLU A 808 14.24 14.27 0.93
C GLU A 808 13.34 14.97 1.97
N LEU A 809 12.92 16.21 1.71
CA LEU A 809 12.13 17.02 2.64
C LEU A 809 10.76 16.39 2.95
N PRO A 810 10.34 16.35 4.23
CA PRO A 810 9.09 15.71 4.64
C PRO A 810 7.88 16.49 4.13
N THR A 811 7.20 15.95 3.10
CA THR A 811 5.94 16.51 2.58
C THR A 811 4.73 16.23 3.48
N ARG A 812 4.87 15.31 4.42
CA ARG A 812 3.91 14.93 5.48
C ARG A 812 4.68 14.54 6.73
N TRP A 813 4.02 14.61 7.88
CA TRP A 813 4.51 14.18 9.20
C TRP A 813 3.30 13.89 10.09
N ASP A 814 3.47 13.00 11.07
CA ASP A 814 2.46 12.71 12.09
C ASP A 814 2.74 13.52 13.37
N GLN A 815 1.79 13.51 14.31
CA GLN A 815 1.99 14.08 15.64
C GLN A 815 1.56 13.07 16.70
N LEU A 816 2.44 12.79 17.67
CA LEU A 816 2.20 11.85 18.76
C LEU A 816 2.44 12.59 20.09
N GLY A 817 1.35 12.94 20.78
CA GLY A 817 1.41 13.91 21.88
C GLY A 817 1.91 15.26 21.37
N ASP A 818 3.02 15.74 21.94
CA ASP A 818 3.73 16.96 21.57
C ASP A 818 4.97 16.73 20.67
N ILE A 819 5.34 15.46 20.40
CA ILE A 819 6.41 15.13 19.44
C ILE A 819 5.84 15.09 18.02
N VAL A 820 6.50 15.78 17.09
CA VAL A 820 6.23 15.65 15.65
C VAL A 820 7.09 14.53 15.05
N LEU A 821 6.47 13.60 14.34
CA LEU A 821 7.10 12.42 13.77
C LEU A 821 7.31 12.57 12.26
N LEU A 822 8.57 12.66 11.85
CA LEU A 822 8.98 12.68 10.44
C LEU A 822 8.96 11.26 9.84
N PRO A 823 8.63 11.09 8.55
CA PRO A 823 8.72 9.82 7.86
C PRO A 823 10.14 9.24 7.89
N SER A 824 10.24 7.92 7.93
CA SER A 824 11.52 7.18 7.88
C SER A 824 12.34 7.42 6.61
N THR A 825 11.73 8.00 5.57
CA THR A 825 12.36 8.36 4.29
C THR A 825 13.05 9.72 4.28
N SER A 826 12.83 10.58 5.28
CA SER A 826 13.36 11.95 5.26
C SER A 826 14.73 12.07 5.90
N PHE A 827 15.55 12.95 5.31
CA PHE A 827 16.91 13.31 5.76
C PHE A 827 17.87 12.10 5.86
N LYS A 828 17.97 11.30 4.79
CA LYS A 828 18.70 10.03 4.74
C LYS A 828 20.15 10.14 4.24
N ASP A 829 20.45 11.11 3.37
CA ASP A 829 21.83 11.34 2.90
C ASP A 829 22.73 11.76 4.08
N SER A 830 23.89 11.13 4.27
CA SER A 830 24.79 11.44 5.40
C SER A 830 25.36 12.87 5.36
N MET A 831 25.20 13.60 4.25
CA MET A 831 25.47 15.04 4.20
C MET A 831 24.55 15.88 5.10
N TRP A 832 23.44 15.34 5.62
CA TRP A 832 22.62 16.03 6.63
C TRP A 832 23.25 16.02 8.02
N ASP A 833 24.04 14.99 8.35
CA ASP A 833 24.61 14.84 9.70
C ASP A 833 25.65 15.94 10.01
N SER A 834 26.34 16.46 8.99
CA SER A 834 27.30 17.57 9.13
C SER A 834 26.66 18.93 9.41
N ILE A 835 25.33 19.05 9.29
CA ILE A 835 24.56 20.28 9.59
C ILE A 835 23.43 20.05 10.59
N ALA A 836 23.40 18.88 11.26
CA ALA A 836 22.28 18.38 12.04
C ALA A 836 21.75 19.38 13.11
N GLU A 837 22.64 20.04 13.86
CA GLU A 837 22.27 20.97 14.93
C GLU A 837 21.47 22.18 14.42
N GLU A 838 21.96 22.81 13.34
CA GLU A 838 21.28 23.93 12.68
C GLU A 838 20.00 23.46 11.98
N LEU A 839 20.07 22.33 11.27
CA LEU A 839 18.99 21.71 10.51
C LEU A 839 17.77 21.41 11.41
N TRP A 840 17.98 20.69 12.52
CA TRP A 840 16.88 20.27 13.39
C TRP A 840 16.24 21.46 14.11
N SER A 841 17.03 22.48 14.46
CA SER A 841 16.52 23.77 14.96
C SER A 841 15.58 24.43 13.94
N ILE A 842 15.97 24.46 12.67
CA ILE A 842 15.17 25.02 11.56
C ILE A 842 13.91 24.19 11.27
N VAL A 843 14.00 22.86 11.25
CA VAL A 843 12.85 21.97 11.04
C VAL A 843 11.83 22.14 12.18
N ALA A 844 12.26 22.11 13.44
CA ALA A 844 11.38 22.27 14.60
C ALA A 844 10.68 23.64 14.59
N LYS A 845 11.42 24.73 14.37
CA LYS A 845 10.85 26.09 14.23
C LYS A 845 9.84 26.18 13.09
N SER A 846 10.13 25.58 11.93
CA SER A 846 9.26 25.59 10.74
C SER A 846 7.96 24.81 10.94
N LEU A 847 8.03 23.68 11.65
CA LEU A 847 6.88 22.83 12.00
C LEU A 847 6.11 23.33 13.23
N LYS A 848 6.69 24.26 14.01
CA LYS A 848 6.21 24.70 15.33
C LYS A 848 6.15 23.55 16.35
N ALA A 849 7.15 22.67 16.27
CA ALA A 849 7.34 21.55 17.18
C ALA A 849 8.33 21.93 18.29
N HIS A 850 8.06 21.49 19.52
CA HIS A 850 9.04 21.57 20.62
C HIS A 850 9.92 20.33 20.68
N ARG A 851 9.37 19.16 20.32
CA ARG A 851 10.10 17.90 20.16
C ARG A 851 9.87 17.33 18.76
N LEU A 852 10.91 16.74 18.19
CA LEU A 852 10.97 16.23 16.82
C LEU A 852 11.62 14.85 16.85
N ALA A 853 11.04 13.90 16.13
CA ALA A 853 11.59 12.56 15.98
C ALA A 853 11.41 12.05 14.54
N ARG A 854 12.17 11.03 14.15
CA ARG A 854 12.02 10.30 12.89
C ARG A 854 11.54 8.88 13.14
N GLN A 855 10.58 8.44 12.34
CA GLN A 855 10.07 7.06 12.36
C GLN A 855 11.20 6.08 11.97
N GLY A 856 11.38 5.03 12.77
CA GLY A 856 12.26 3.90 12.46
C GLY A 856 11.48 2.61 12.15
N PRO A 857 12.11 1.58 11.57
CA PRO A 857 11.50 0.27 11.39
C PRO A 857 11.39 -0.46 12.73
N VAL A 858 10.18 -0.88 13.12
CA VAL A 858 9.93 -1.66 14.35
C VAL A 858 10.91 -2.82 14.44
N ALA A 859 11.57 -2.96 15.59
CA ALA A 859 12.63 -3.94 15.78
C ALA A 859 12.13 -5.37 15.57
N ALA A 860 12.96 -6.22 14.98
CA ALA A 860 12.68 -7.64 14.77
C ALA A 860 12.82 -8.50 16.06
N THR A 861 12.69 -7.86 17.22
CA THR A 861 12.67 -8.47 18.55
C THR A 861 11.33 -9.16 18.81
N GLY A 862 11.27 -10.02 19.84
CA GLY A 862 10.01 -10.66 20.25
C GLY A 862 8.97 -9.67 20.78
N THR A 863 9.44 -8.53 21.28
CA THR A 863 8.74 -7.45 21.99
C THR A 863 8.24 -6.32 21.09
N ARG A 864 8.61 -6.30 19.80
CA ARG A 864 8.24 -5.27 18.81
C ARG A 864 8.62 -3.86 19.23
N ASP A 865 9.87 -3.71 19.67
CA ASP A 865 10.35 -2.44 20.18
C ASP A 865 10.35 -1.35 19.10
N SER A 866 10.09 -0.12 19.51
CA SER A 866 10.24 1.04 18.65
C SER A 866 11.72 1.29 18.34
N THR A 867 11.97 1.96 17.21
CA THR A 867 13.30 2.45 16.81
C THR A 867 13.21 3.94 16.43
N LEU A 868 12.25 4.64 17.03
CA LEU A 868 12.02 6.07 16.83
C LEU A 868 13.26 6.87 17.26
N GLN A 869 13.84 7.63 16.34
CA GLN A 869 15.01 8.45 16.62
C GLN A 869 14.57 9.84 17.07
N ILE A 870 14.88 10.25 18.29
CA ILE A 870 14.74 11.67 18.71
C ILE A 870 15.76 12.52 17.94
N LEU A 871 15.30 13.65 17.41
CA LEU A 871 16.10 14.63 16.67
C LEU A 871 16.14 15.99 17.39
N VAL A 872 15.05 16.36 18.07
CA VAL A 872 14.96 17.49 19.00
C VAL A 872 14.15 17.06 20.21
N GLY A 873 14.65 17.32 21.40
CA GLY A 873 14.01 16.93 22.65
C GLY A 873 14.96 16.16 23.56
N ASP A 874 14.50 15.96 24.78
CA ASP A 874 15.20 15.34 25.90
C ASP A 874 14.89 13.85 26.04
N ASN A 875 13.65 13.44 25.77
CA ASN A 875 13.18 12.06 25.93
C ASN A 875 12.03 11.71 24.96
N GLY A 876 11.68 10.42 24.91
CA GLY A 876 10.61 9.88 24.08
C GLY A 876 9.22 9.74 24.72
N TRP A 877 9.05 10.08 26.00
CA TRP A 877 7.76 9.97 26.70
C TRP A 877 6.72 10.92 26.11
N VAL A 878 5.56 10.38 25.75
CA VAL A 878 4.44 11.09 25.14
C VAL A 878 3.15 10.81 25.88
N ASN A 879 2.30 11.83 26.01
CA ASN A 879 0.95 11.71 26.53
C ASN A 879 -0.08 11.74 25.40
N HIS A 880 -0.92 10.70 25.31
CA HIS A 880 -1.96 10.55 24.30
C HIS A 880 -3.31 10.24 24.95
N ARG A 881 -4.39 10.96 24.59
CA ARG A 881 -5.74 10.72 25.13
C ARG A 881 -6.70 10.19 24.07
N GLU A 882 -7.37 9.08 24.38
CA GLU A 882 -8.26 8.35 23.47
C GLU A 882 -9.46 7.77 24.24
N ASN A 883 -10.70 8.00 23.78
CA ASN A 883 -11.93 7.57 24.45
C ASN A 883 -12.02 7.93 25.97
N GLY A 884 -11.39 9.04 26.38
CA GLY A 884 -11.31 9.50 27.78
C GLY A 884 -10.13 8.92 28.58
N ILE A 885 -9.48 7.87 28.08
CA ILE A 885 -8.33 7.21 28.69
C ILE A 885 -7.04 7.96 28.32
N LEU A 886 -6.11 8.08 29.27
CA LEU A 886 -4.75 8.56 29.05
C LEU A 886 -3.77 7.38 28.82
N TYR A 887 -2.95 7.49 27.78
CA TYR A 887 -1.85 6.59 27.47
C TYR A 887 -0.55 7.42 27.46
N SER A 888 0.25 7.25 28.49
CA SER A 888 1.64 7.69 28.64
C SER A 888 2.56 6.52 28.29
N PHE A 889 3.59 6.76 27.48
CA PHE A 889 4.60 5.75 27.14
C PHE A 889 5.83 6.40 26.49
N ASP A 890 6.98 5.74 26.57
CA ASP A 890 8.17 6.12 25.80
C ASP A 890 8.06 5.65 24.33
N ALA A 891 7.82 6.58 23.41
CA ALA A 891 7.68 6.29 21.98
C ALA A 891 9.00 5.84 21.31
N THR A 892 10.16 5.98 21.98
CA THR A 892 11.44 5.42 21.48
C THR A 892 11.59 3.94 21.80
N LYS A 893 10.80 3.41 22.74
CA LYS A 893 10.86 2.01 23.20
C LYS A 893 9.58 1.23 22.84
N CYS A 894 8.41 1.83 23.04
CA CYS A 894 7.11 1.20 22.85
C CYS A 894 6.47 1.58 21.50
N MET A 895 6.03 0.58 20.74
CA MET A 895 5.32 0.77 19.47
C MET A 895 3.86 1.21 19.71
N PHE A 896 3.44 2.30 19.03
CA PHE A 896 2.06 2.81 19.09
C PHE A 896 1.26 2.62 17.80
N SER A 897 0.05 2.04 17.91
CA SER A 897 -0.85 1.79 16.77
C SER A 897 -2.23 2.44 16.95
N TRP A 898 -2.41 3.61 16.32
CA TRP A 898 -3.70 4.29 16.14
C TRP A 898 -4.83 3.40 15.54
N GLY A 899 -4.46 2.41 14.74
CA GLY A 899 -5.40 1.65 13.90
C GLY A 899 -6.32 0.66 14.63
N ASN A 900 -6.45 0.70 15.95
CA ASN A 900 -7.33 -0.19 16.74
C ASN A 900 -8.47 0.57 17.46
N LEU A 901 -8.64 1.88 17.22
CA LEU A 901 -9.62 2.75 17.88
C LEU A 901 -11.06 2.18 17.90
N SER A 902 -11.53 1.61 16.80
CA SER A 902 -12.85 0.97 16.71
C SER A 902 -13.01 -0.17 17.71
N GLU A 903 -12.02 -1.05 17.82
CA GLU A 903 -12.05 -2.21 18.71
C GLU A 903 -11.87 -1.82 20.18
N LYS A 904 -11.01 -0.83 20.47
CA LYS A 904 -10.93 -0.24 21.81
C LYS A 904 -12.25 0.36 22.26
N ILE A 905 -12.99 1.01 21.36
CA ILE A 905 -14.33 1.53 21.63
C ILE A 905 -15.35 0.39 21.82
N ARG A 906 -15.21 -0.74 21.11
CA ARG A 906 -16.04 -1.93 21.31
C ARG A 906 -15.82 -2.56 22.69
N MET A 907 -14.56 -2.83 23.06
CA MET A 907 -14.21 -3.35 24.39
C MET A 907 -14.64 -2.40 25.51
N ALA A 908 -14.48 -1.09 25.33
CA ALA A 908 -14.93 -0.05 26.24
C ALA A 908 -16.46 0.11 26.37
N ARG A 909 -17.27 -0.70 25.67
CA ARG A 909 -18.75 -0.70 25.72
C ARG A 909 -19.33 -2.00 26.30
N LEU A 910 -18.50 -2.99 26.59
CA LEU A 910 -18.93 -4.17 27.33
C LEU A 910 -19.30 -3.77 28.77
N ASP A 911 -20.17 -4.54 29.42
CA ASP A 911 -20.39 -4.40 30.86
C ASP A 911 -19.64 -5.53 31.57
N CYS A 912 -18.58 -5.18 32.29
CA CYS A 912 -17.64 -6.12 32.90
C CYS A 912 -17.58 -5.97 34.43
N LYS A 913 -18.52 -5.26 35.07
CA LYS A 913 -18.44 -4.86 36.49
C LYS A 913 -18.13 -5.99 37.48
N ASP A 914 -18.63 -7.20 37.21
CA ASP A 914 -18.40 -8.39 38.03
C ASP A 914 -17.36 -9.36 37.44
N GLU A 915 -16.88 -9.11 36.23
CA GLU A 915 -15.97 -9.98 35.46
C GLU A 915 -14.48 -9.76 35.81
N VAL A 916 -13.77 -10.87 35.94
CA VAL A 916 -12.30 -10.95 35.96
C VAL A 916 -11.82 -11.19 34.52
N VAL A 917 -10.98 -10.28 34.01
CA VAL A 917 -10.41 -10.35 32.66
C VAL A 917 -8.93 -10.71 32.72
N VAL A 918 -8.44 -11.47 31.74
CA VAL A 918 -7.00 -11.68 31.48
C VAL A 918 -6.65 -11.11 30.11
N ASP A 919 -5.75 -10.12 30.03
CA ASP A 919 -5.14 -9.70 28.78
C ASP A 919 -3.78 -10.40 28.65
N LEU A 920 -3.62 -11.26 27.63
CA LEU A 920 -2.38 -12.01 27.42
C LEU A 920 -1.28 -11.20 26.70
N PHE A 921 -1.61 -10.01 26.18
CA PHE A 921 -0.70 -9.19 25.37
C PHE A 921 -0.95 -7.69 25.64
N ALA A 922 -0.89 -7.31 26.92
CA ALA A 922 -1.40 -6.02 27.40
C ALA A 922 -0.72 -4.79 26.77
N GLY A 923 0.57 -4.88 26.42
CA GLY A 923 1.38 -3.74 26.01
C GLY A 923 1.33 -2.62 27.04
N ILE A 924 1.19 -1.38 26.56
CA ILE A 924 1.02 -0.17 27.39
C ILE A 924 -0.39 -0.06 28.04
N GLY A 925 -1.19 -1.14 28.02
CA GLY A 925 -2.58 -1.18 28.50
C GLY A 925 -3.64 -1.08 27.40
N TYR A 926 -3.38 -1.64 26.21
CA TYR A 926 -4.18 -1.42 24.99
C TYR A 926 -5.65 -1.81 25.11
N PHE A 927 -5.96 -2.93 25.78
CA PHE A 927 -7.32 -3.37 26.08
C PHE A 927 -7.59 -3.39 27.60
N VAL A 928 -6.56 -3.65 28.43
CA VAL A 928 -6.59 -3.45 29.90
C VAL A 928 -7.28 -2.14 30.32
N LEU A 929 -6.88 -0.99 29.76
CA LEU A 929 -7.45 0.31 30.17
C LEU A 929 -8.89 0.50 29.67
N PRO A 930 -9.27 0.16 28.42
CA PRO A 930 -10.68 0.03 28.02
C PRO A 930 -11.53 -0.83 28.97
N PHE A 931 -11.04 -1.99 29.39
CA PHE A 931 -11.74 -2.85 30.34
C PHE A 931 -11.90 -2.18 31.71
N LEU A 932 -10.83 -1.64 32.31
CA LEU A 932 -10.85 -1.07 33.66
C LEU A 932 -11.61 0.26 33.78
N VAL A 933 -11.43 1.16 32.81
CA VAL A 933 -11.88 2.57 32.88
C VAL A 933 -13.28 2.74 32.30
N ARG A 934 -13.70 1.91 31.33
CA ARG A 934 -14.93 2.12 30.56
C ARG A 934 -15.91 0.94 30.67
N ALA A 935 -15.44 -0.30 30.53
CA ALA A 935 -16.26 -1.48 30.82
C ALA A 935 -16.38 -1.79 32.32
N GLN A 936 -15.61 -1.08 33.17
CA GLN A 936 -15.55 -1.19 34.62
C GLN A 936 -15.20 -2.59 35.16
N ALA A 937 -14.36 -3.35 34.45
CA ALA A 937 -13.89 -4.68 34.84
C ALA A 937 -13.50 -4.77 36.32
N LYS A 938 -13.96 -5.83 37.01
CA LYS A 938 -13.73 -6.04 38.45
C LYS A 938 -12.25 -6.12 38.79
N LEU A 939 -11.51 -6.89 38.00
CA LEU A 939 -10.08 -7.12 38.10
C LEU A 939 -9.55 -7.46 36.69
N VAL A 940 -8.39 -6.92 36.32
CA VAL A 940 -7.69 -7.33 35.09
C VAL A 940 -6.29 -7.83 35.40
N TYR A 941 -5.99 -9.06 35.01
CA TYR A 941 -4.63 -9.57 34.93
C TYR A 941 -4.02 -9.17 33.59
N ALA A 942 -2.88 -8.49 33.61
CA ALA A 942 -2.21 -7.94 32.43
C ALA A 942 -0.86 -8.62 32.22
N CYS A 943 -0.77 -9.54 31.27
CA CYS A 943 0.48 -10.23 30.93
C CYS A 943 1.25 -9.40 29.90
N GLU A 944 2.51 -9.08 30.18
CA GLU A 944 3.40 -8.36 29.27
C GLU A 944 4.86 -8.73 29.56
N TRP A 945 5.69 -8.83 28.51
CA TRP A 945 7.10 -9.24 28.61
C TRP A 945 8.10 -8.19 28.14
N ASN A 946 7.64 -7.08 27.56
CA ASN A 946 8.47 -5.92 27.26
C ASN A 946 8.55 -5.03 28.52
N PRO A 947 9.71 -4.89 29.18
CA PRO A 947 9.83 -4.12 30.42
C PRO A 947 9.44 -2.65 30.24
N HIS A 948 9.60 -2.08 29.05
CA HIS A 948 9.20 -0.70 28.76
C HIS A 948 7.69 -0.55 28.54
N ALA A 949 7.02 -1.62 28.11
CA ALA A 949 5.57 -1.66 28.04
C ALA A 949 4.95 -1.86 29.44
N VAL A 950 5.61 -2.64 30.30
CA VAL A 950 5.28 -2.76 31.74
C VAL A 950 5.44 -1.40 32.45
N GLU A 951 6.58 -0.73 32.29
CA GLU A 951 6.86 0.61 32.83
C GLU A 951 5.76 1.62 32.44
N ALA A 952 5.38 1.64 31.16
CA ALA A 952 4.30 2.46 30.65
C ALA A 952 2.90 2.03 31.18
N LEU A 953 2.63 0.73 31.29
CA LEU A 953 1.37 0.21 31.82
C LEU A 953 1.18 0.58 33.29
N GLN A 954 2.20 0.44 34.13
CA GLN A 954 2.20 0.87 35.54
C GLN A 954 1.79 2.35 35.64
N HIS A 955 2.50 3.23 34.94
CA HIS A 955 2.20 4.66 34.88
C HIS A 955 0.76 4.94 34.38
N ASN A 956 0.26 4.17 33.41
CA ASN A 956 -1.10 4.37 32.88
C ASN A 956 -2.21 3.91 33.82
N LEU A 957 -1.97 2.87 34.62
CA LEU A 957 -2.92 2.41 35.63
C LEU A 957 -3.07 3.46 36.75
N GLU A 958 -1.97 4.08 37.17
CA GLU A 958 -1.99 5.22 38.10
C GLU A 958 -2.66 6.45 37.48
N ALA A 959 -2.24 6.86 36.27
CA ALA A 959 -2.71 8.07 35.61
C ALA A 959 -4.18 8.03 35.14
N ASN A 960 -4.84 6.87 35.20
CA ASN A 960 -6.29 6.70 35.00
C ASN A 960 -7.03 6.28 36.30
N SER A 961 -6.36 6.23 37.45
CA SER A 961 -6.91 5.84 38.75
C SER A 961 -7.57 4.44 38.77
N VAL A 962 -6.87 3.42 38.25
CA VAL A 962 -7.36 2.01 38.18
C VAL A 962 -6.31 0.95 38.56
N ALA A 963 -5.19 1.35 39.16
CA ALA A 963 -4.12 0.42 39.57
C ALA A 963 -4.55 -0.58 40.65
N ASP A 964 -5.52 -0.21 41.49
CA ASP A 964 -6.15 -1.07 42.50
C ASP A 964 -6.86 -2.30 41.93
N ARG A 965 -7.28 -2.23 40.66
CA ARG A 965 -8.00 -3.32 39.94
C ARG A 965 -7.15 -3.99 38.87
N CYS A 966 -5.82 -3.83 38.88
CA CYS A 966 -4.95 -4.47 37.90
C CYS A 966 -3.78 -5.22 38.55
N ILE A 967 -3.50 -6.44 38.05
CA ILE A 967 -2.34 -7.23 38.44
C ILE A 967 -1.49 -7.45 37.18
N ILE A 968 -0.31 -6.83 37.13
CA ILE A 968 0.64 -7.04 36.03
C ILE A 968 1.42 -8.34 36.28
N LEU A 969 1.59 -9.12 35.23
CA LEU A 969 2.29 -10.41 35.24
C LEU A 969 3.45 -10.36 34.24
N GLU A 970 4.61 -9.95 34.74
CA GLU A 970 5.80 -9.69 33.92
C GLU A 970 6.42 -11.00 33.39
N GLY A 971 6.50 -11.13 32.06
CA GLY A 971 7.13 -12.26 31.37
C GLY A 971 6.23 -12.95 30.34
N ASP A 972 6.71 -14.08 29.81
CA ASP A 972 6.01 -14.85 28.78
C ASP A 972 4.69 -15.41 29.32
N ASN A 973 3.56 -14.97 28.76
CA ASN A 973 2.22 -15.32 29.25
C ASN A 973 1.98 -16.83 29.35
N ARG A 974 2.70 -17.64 28.55
CA ARG A 974 2.58 -19.12 28.55
C ARG A 974 3.17 -19.76 29.82
N ILE A 975 3.91 -18.98 30.60
CA ILE A 975 4.47 -19.32 31.91
C ILE A 975 3.77 -18.53 33.02
N THR A 976 3.50 -17.24 32.81
CA THR A 976 3.09 -16.29 33.86
C THR A 976 1.58 -16.10 34.02
N ALA A 977 0.77 -16.42 33.00
CA ALA A 977 -0.68 -16.19 33.06
C ALA A 977 -1.38 -17.05 34.14
N PRO A 978 -2.42 -16.52 34.81
CA PRO A 978 -3.15 -17.24 35.84
C PRO A 978 -4.00 -18.36 35.21
N LYS A 979 -4.41 -19.34 36.02
CA LYS A 979 -5.23 -20.47 35.58
C LYS A 979 -6.57 -20.50 36.33
N SER A 980 -7.64 -20.83 35.61
CA SER A 980 -9.01 -20.96 36.17
C SER A 980 -9.53 -19.72 36.93
N VAL A 981 -9.24 -18.50 36.47
CA VAL A 981 -9.69 -17.26 37.14
C VAL A 981 -10.65 -16.40 36.32
N ALA A 982 -10.56 -16.45 34.98
CA ALA A 982 -11.13 -15.45 34.10
C ALA A 982 -12.54 -15.80 33.61
N ASP A 983 -13.44 -14.81 33.61
CA ASP A 983 -14.68 -14.85 32.82
C ASP A 983 -14.39 -14.55 31.33
N ARG A 984 -13.30 -13.81 31.08
CA ARG A 984 -12.96 -13.25 29.77
C ARG A 984 -11.44 -13.20 29.55
N VAL A 985 -10.97 -13.60 28.37
CA VAL A 985 -9.56 -13.49 27.97
C VAL A 985 -9.43 -12.66 26.69
N CYS A 986 -8.54 -11.67 26.67
CA CYS A 986 -8.18 -10.92 25.48
C CYS A 986 -6.85 -11.43 24.90
N LEU A 987 -6.86 -11.72 23.59
CA LEU A 987 -5.70 -12.19 22.85
C LEU A 987 -5.32 -11.17 21.77
N GLY A 988 -4.92 -9.96 22.18
CA GLY A 988 -4.70 -8.79 21.32
C GLY A 988 -3.60 -8.89 20.24
N LEU A 989 -2.97 -10.05 20.03
CA LEU A 989 -1.81 -10.23 19.16
C LEU A 989 -2.18 -10.56 17.71
N ILE A 990 -1.83 -9.65 16.78
CA ILE A 990 -1.79 -9.89 15.33
C ILE A 990 -0.36 -10.22 14.87
N PRO A 991 -0.13 -11.02 13.80
CA PRO A 991 -1.13 -11.59 12.89
C PRO A 991 -1.88 -12.82 13.42
N SER A 992 -1.37 -13.49 14.44
CA SER A 992 -2.05 -14.59 15.13
C SER A 992 -1.61 -14.66 16.59
N SER A 993 -2.52 -15.15 17.44
CA SER A 993 -2.36 -15.38 18.88
C SER A 993 -2.24 -16.87 19.26
N GLU A 994 -2.22 -17.75 18.26
CA GLU A 994 -2.32 -19.21 18.34
C GLU A 994 -1.35 -19.90 19.31
N LEU A 995 -0.12 -19.39 19.43
CA LEU A 995 0.88 -19.88 20.38
C LEU A 995 0.49 -19.72 21.86
N SER A 996 -0.56 -18.96 22.17
CA SER A 996 -1.12 -18.75 23.50
C SER A 996 -2.58 -19.22 23.63
N TRP A 997 -3.17 -19.91 22.65
CA TRP A 997 -4.56 -20.41 22.77
C TRP A 997 -4.74 -21.42 23.92
N VAL A 998 -3.77 -22.33 24.11
CA VAL A 998 -3.72 -23.22 25.28
C VAL A 998 -3.63 -22.43 26.60
N THR A 999 -2.92 -21.30 26.60
CA THR A 999 -2.83 -20.42 27.78
C THR A 999 -4.17 -19.75 28.07
N ALA A 1000 -4.88 -19.29 27.03
CA ALA A 1000 -6.18 -18.65 27.16
C ALA A 1000 -7.27 -19.61 27.66
N VAL A 1001 -7.31 -20.84 27.13
CA VAL A 1001 -8.19 -21.92 27.62
C VAL A 1001 -7.88 -22.26 29.08
N ARG A 1002 -6.60 -22.34 29.47
CA ARG A 1002 -6.20 -22.55 30.87
C ARG A 1002 -6.58 -21.39 31.80
N ALA A 1003 -6.67 -20.16 31.29
CA ALA A 1003 -6.95 -18.95 32.08
C ALA A 1003 -8.45 -18.78 32.40
N LEU A 1004 -9.34 -19.21 31.50
CA LEU A 1004 -10.79 -19.29 31.75
C LEU A 1004 -11.12 -20.21 32.92
N ARG A 1005 -12.19 -19.88 33.65
CA ARG A 1005 -12.73 -20.74 34.73
C ARG A 1005 -13.34 -22.03 34.18
N ARG A 1006 -13.61 -23.00 35.07
CA ARG A 1006 -14.08 -24.36 34.72
C ARG A 1006 -15.41 -24.37 33.98
N GLU A 1007 -16.28 -23.42 34.32
CA GLU A 1007 -17.59 -23.16 33.72
C GLU A 1007 -17.51 -22.59 32.28
N GLY A 1008 -16.34 -22.11 31.85
CA GLY A 1008 -16.11 -21.46 30.55
C GLY A 1008 -15.95 -19.94 30.65
N GLY A 1009 -16.38 -19.22 29.60
CA GLY A 1009 -16.25 -17.76 29.48
C GLY A 1009 -16.12 -17.30 28.02
N ILE A 1010 -15.52 -16.13 27.77
CA ILE A 1010 -15.26 -15.60 26.41
C ILE A 1010 -13.77 -15.46 26.13
N LEU A 1011 -13.32 -15.86 24.93
CA LEU A 1011 -12.03 -15.50 24.36
C LEU A 1011 -12.22 -14.47 23.23
N HIS A 1012 -11.52 -13.34 23.30
CA HIS A 1012 -11.42 -12.39 22.18
C HIS A 1012 -10.16 -12.69 21.38
N VAL A 1013 -10.29 -13.49 20.33
CA VAL A 1013 -9.18 -14.00 19.52
C VAL A 1013 -8.91 -13.04 18.36
N HIS A 1014 -7.81 -12.28 18.41
CA HIS A 1014 -7.40 -11.42 17.31
C HIS A 1014 -6.61 -12.22 16.26
N GLY A 1015 -6.84 -11.91 14.98
CA GLY A 1015 -6.08 -12.50 13.88
C GLY A 1015 -6.13 -11.67 12.59
N ASN A 1016 -5.21 -11.96 11.68
CA ASN A 1016 -5.20 -11.45 10.31
C ASN A 1016 -5.58 -12.60 9.36
N THR A 1017 -6.73 -12.48 8.69
CA THR A 1017 -7.19 -13.42 7.65
C THR A 1017 -7.35 -12.72 6.30
N ARG A 1018 -7.46 -13.47 5.19
CA ARG A 1018 -7.85 -12.87 3.91
C ARG A 1018 -9.35 -12.62 3.84
N ASP A 1019 -9.75 -11.64 3.04
CA ASP A 1019 -11.17 -11.38 2.75
C ASP A 1019 -11.90 -12.59 2.12
N SER A 1020 -11.18 -13.45 1.39
CA SER A 1020 -11.68 -14.72 0.85
C SER A 1020 -11.55 -15.93 1.78
N GLU A 1021 -10.83 -15.81 2.91
CA GLU A 1021 -10.49 -16.92 3.82
C GLU A 1021 -11.10 -16.70 5.23
N GLU A 1022 -12.00 -15.71 5.37
CA GLU A 1022 -12.56 -15.28 6.66
C GLU A 1022 -13.34 -16.41 7.35
N SER A 1023 -14.22 -17.13 6.65
CA SER A 1023 -14.97 -18.27 7.20
C SER A 1023 -14.04 -19.40 7.66
N GLN A 1024 -13.08 -19.80 6.81
CA GLN A 1024 -12.14 -20.88 7.12
C GLN A 1024 -11.29 -20.57 8.36
N TRP A 1025 -10.96 -19.29 8.59
CA TRP A 1025 -10.28 -18.85 9.80
C TRP A 1025 -11.19 -18.90 11.04
N ILE A 1026 -12.48 -18.53 10.92
CA ILE A 1026 -13.47 -18.66 12.00
C ILE A 1026 -13.65 -20.13 12.39
N ASP A 1027 -13.80 -21.03 11.41
CA ASP A 1027 -13.93 -22.47 11.62
C ASP A 1027 -12.69 -23.05 12.30
N HIS A 1028 -11.49 -22.65 11.86
CA HIS A 1028 -10.21 -23.06 12.46
C HIS A 1028 -10.08 -22.60 13.91
N VAL A 1029 -10.45 -21.35 14.23
CA VAL A 1029 -10.44 -20.84 15.61
C VAL A 1029 -11.42 -21.61 16.48
N SER A 1030 -12.67 -21.78 16.04
CA SER A 1030 -13.71 -22.48 16.80
C SER A 1030 -13.29 -23.93 17.12
N LYS A 1031 -12.88 -24.67 16.09
CA LYS A 1031 -12.43 -26.06 16.23
C LYS A 1031 -11.17 -26.18 17.09
N SER A 1032 -10.18 -25.33 16.88
CA SER A 1032 -8.93 -25.39 17.65
C SER A 1032 -9.15 -25.11 19.14
N ILE A 1033 -10.03 -24.16 19.50
CA ILE A 1033 -10.37 -23.91 20.89
C ILE A 1033 -11.15 -25.09 21.50
N TYR A 1034 -12.03 -25.74 20.76
CA TYR A 1034 -12.70 -26.98 21.19
C TYR A 1034 -11.72 -28.14 21.43
N ASP A 1035 -10.85 -28.42 20.45
CA ASP A 1035 -9.87 -29.51 20.54
C ASP A 1035 -8.86 -29.25 21.68
N ILE A 1036 -8.44 -28.00 21.88
CA ILE A 1036 -7.60 -27.59 23.02
C ILE A 1036 -8.33 -27.76 24.35
N ALA A 1037 -9.58 -27.27 24.48
CA ALA A 1037 -10.38 -27.41 25.71
C ALA A 1037 -10.52 -28.89 26.11
N ARG A 1038 -10.83 -29.76 25.14
CA ARG A 1038 -10.91 -31.20 25.34
C ARG A 1038 -9.55 -31.81 25.77
N SER A 1039 -8.44 -31.36 25.18
CA SER A 1039 -7.09 -31.82 25.57
C SER A 1039 -6.66 -31.40 26.98
N GLU A 1040 -7.17 -30.25 27.46
CA GLU A 1040 -6.95 -29.74 28.82
C GLU A 1040 -7.93 -30.34 29.86
N GLY A 1041 -8.80 -31.27 29.44
CA GLY A 1041 -9.75 -31.96 30.31
C GLY A 1041 -11.07 -31.22 30.56
N TYR A 1042 -11.40 -30.22 29.74
CA TYR A 1042 -12.67 -29.49 29.81
C TYR A 1042 -13.72 -30.03 28.84
N THR A 1043 -14.92 -30.31 29.36
CA THR A 1043 -16.10 -30.67 28.54
C THR A 1043 -16.88 -29.40 28.19
N TRP A 1044 -16.40 -28.64 27.21
CA TRP A 1044 -17.00 -27.37 26.78
C TRP A 1044 -17.71 -27.47 25.44
N GLU A 1045 -18.89 -26.85 25.34
CA GLU A 1045 -19.43 -26.34 24.09
C GLU A 1045 -18.63 -25.08 23.72
N VAL A 1046 -18.22 -24.98 22.46
CA VAL A 1046 -17.45 -23.86 21.92
C VAL A 1046 -18.17 -23.32 20.70
N SER A 1047 -18.47 -22.02 20.70
CA SER A 1047 -19.18 -21.34 19.62
C SER A 1047 -18.65 -19.91 19.41
N ILE A 1048 -18.98 -19.31 18.27
CA ILE A 1048 -18.55 -17.96 17.90
C ILE A 1048 -19.77 -17.03 18.03
N GLU A 1049 -19.78 -16.15 19.03
CA GLU A 1049 -20.91 -15.23 19.26
C GLU A 1049 -20.84 -13.97 18.39
N HIS A 1050 -19.63 -13.51 18.01
CA HIS A 1050 -19.44 -12.38 17.11
C HIS A 1050 -18.10 -12.47 16.35
N VAL A 1051 -18.03 -11.82 15.18
CA VAL A 1051 -16.78 -11.62 14.44
C VAL A 1051 -16.66 -10.16 14.01
N GLU A 1052 -15.83 -9.40 14.73
CA GLU A 1052 -15.59 -7.99 14.46
C GLU A 1052 -14.56 -7.80 13.34
N ARG A 1053 -14.79 -6.82 12.46
CA ARG A 1053 -14.01 -6.58 11.24
C ARG A 1053 -13.21 -5.28 11.37
N VAL A 1054 -12.41 -5.21 12.43
CA VAL A 1054 -11.69 -4.02 12.95
C VAL A 1054 -11.10 -3.13 11.85
N LYS A 1055 -10.34 -3.70 10.91
CA LYS A 1055 -9.76 -2.98 9.76
C LYS A 1055 -9.29 -3.94 8.67
N TRP A 1056 -9.12 -3.40 7.45
CA TRP A 1056 -8.12 -3.97 6.54
C TRP A 1056 -6.71 -3.65 7.05
N TYR A 1057 -5.91 -4.69 7.24
CA TYR A 1057 -4.50 -4.65 7.63
C TYR A 1057 -3.58 -4.39 6.43
N ALA A 1058 -3.88 -5.03 5.29
CA ALA A 1058 -3.19 -4.87 4.02
C ALA A 1058 -4.19 -5.09 2.85
N PRO A 1059 -3.81 -4.92 1.57
CA PRO A 1059 -4.65 -5.35 0.45
C PRO A 1059 -5.05 -6.82 0.60
N HIS A 1060 -6.35 -7.10 0.52
CA HIS A 1060 -6.94 -8.44 0.74
C HIS A 1060 -6.71 -9.08 2.12
N ILE A 1061 -6.13 -8.37 3.11
CA ILE A 1061 -5.97 -8.87 4.49
C ILE A 1061 -6.79 -8.02 5.46
N ARG A 1062 -7.61 -8.68 6.27
CA ARG A 1062 -8.43 -8.07 7.33
C ARG A 1062 -7.92 -8.52 8.70
N HIS A 1063 -7.72 -7.54 9.58
CA HIS A 1063 -7.65 -7.78 11.03
C HIS A 1063 -9.09 -7.99 11.50
N VAL A 1064 -9.35 -9.18 12.02
CA VAL A 1064 -10.61 -9.63 12.60
C VAL A 1064 -10.43 -9.99 14.07
N VAL A 1065 -11.52 -9.99 14.83
CA VAL A 1065 -11.58 -10.52 16.20
C VAL A 1065 -12.77 -11.45 16.29
N ALA A 1066 -12.53 -12.71 16.65
CA ALA A 1066 -13.59 -13.67 16.97
C ALA A 1066 -13.86 -13.64 18.47
N ASP A 1067 -15.11 -13.44 18.85
CA ASP A 1067 -15.59 -13.56 20.23
C ASP A 1067 -16.06 -15.00 20.43
N VAL A 1068 -15.16 -15.85 20.91
CA VAL A 1068 -15.38 -17.28 21.12
C VAL A 1068 -15.98 -17.50 22.50
N ARG A 1069 -17.21 -18.01 22.57
CA ARG A 1069 -17.83 -18.44 23.81
C ARG A 1069 -17.48 -19.90 24.10
N CYS A 1070 -17.03 -20.17 25.32
CA CYS A 1070 -16.91 -21.50 25.89
C CYS A 1070 -17.95 -21.66 27.01
N ARG A 1071 -18.68 -22.78 27.07
CA ARG A 1071 -19.64 -23.09 28.16
C ARG A 1071 -19.48 -24.53 28.59
N GLN A 1072 -19.44 -24.80 29.89
CA GLN A 1072 -19.43 -26.16 30.41
C GLN A 1072 -20.74 -26.90 30.10
N ILE A 1073 -20.62 -28.06 29.46
CA ILE A 1073 -21.73 -28.98 29.25
C ILE A 1073 -22.00 -29.69 30.58
N GLN A 1074 -23.23 -29.60 31.08
CA GLN A 1074 -23.70 -30.45 32.17
C GLN A 1074 -23.92 -31.88 31.65
N ILE A 1075 -23.40 -32.86 32.40
CA ILE A 1075 -23.54 -34.30 32.18
C ILE A 1075 -24.47 -34.84 33.25
#